data_AF-A0A1Z5SB56-F1
#
_entry.id   AF-A0A1Z5SB56-F1
#
_cell.length_a   1.000
_cell.length_b   1.000
_cell.length_c   1.000
_cell.angle_alpha   90.00
_cell.angle_beta   90.00
_cell.angle_gamma   90.00
#
_symmetry.space_group_name_H-M   'P 1'
#
loop_
_entity.id
_entity.type
_entity.pdbx_description
1 polymer ?
#
loop_
_entity_poly.entity_id
_entity_poly.type
_entity_poly.pdbx_seq_one_letter_code
_entity_poly.pdbx_strand_id
1 'polypeptide(L)'
;MLAIRSTKCPVAFVGVAGALVVLVTAVHVFMVPILPASLDYFGARSSISRPNNVLPAVGVVDSRLRGRFPSDSYGAVAFRGAPWKAEIGRWLAGCHANSSSVDVTEAIGAKRCEKDCSGRGVCNYNLGECRCFHGYSGKGCEEVLKLECNLPSSPEWPVGLWIVSTCAAHCDKTRAMCFCGPGTKYPDRPVAEACGFKTILPAKPDDPKLTDWKTPDLENIFTTNSSELGWCNVVPEDAYSSKVKFKEECDCKYDGLWGQFCETRVECSCINQCSGHGHCHGGFCQCDSGYFGIDCSIPSAYSLTHDWPSWLQTPVNSPDLKILNSTTIDVKAVVQKKRPLIYVYDLPAEFDSHLLEGRHYRFQCVNRIYDDKNRTVWTQQLYGAQIALYESILASPHRTLNGDEADYFYVPVLDSCLITRSDDAPHLLLPRDLRRRSYHALEYYRMAYDHIAQQYPYWNRTSGRDHIWFFSWDEGACYAPKEIWNSMMLVHWGNTNTKHKNSTTAYWADNWDDIPLDKRGNHPCFDPRKDLVLPAWKEPNPGAIWLKLWARPRKNRTTLFYFNGNLGSAYEGGRPEDTYSMGIRQKLAAEFGSTPNKQGSLGRQHAADVTVTYLRTEKYYEELASSVFCGVLPGDGWSGRMEDSMLQGCIPVIIQCAYKKMTSQAS
;
A
#
# COMPACT_ATOMS: atom_id res chain seq x y z
N MET A 1 -49.06 57.30 29.26
CA MET A 1 -50.48 56.91 29.24
C MET A 1 -50.57 55.45 29.63
N LEU A 2 -51.23 55.17 30.77
CA LEU A 2 -52.20 54.07 31.04
C LEU A 2 -52.01 52.72 30.31
N ALA A 3 -52.05 51.52 30.90
CA ALA A 3 -52.46 51.03 32.22
C ALA A 3 -52.06 49.53 32.31
N ILE A 4 -51.49 49.07 33.44
CA ILE A 4 -52.08 48.14 34.45
C ILE A 4 -52.08 46.62 34.10
N ARG A 5 -51.30 45.88 34.92
CA ARG A 5 -51.51 44.58 35.62
C ARG A 5 -52.48 43.56 34.99
N SER A 6 -52.22 42.24 35.00
CA SER A 6 -52.08 41.44 36.22
C SER A 6 -51.95 39.93 35.90
N THR A 7 -50.97 39.29 36.55
CA THR A 7 -50.96 37.95 37.19
C THR A 7 -51.57 36.72 36.49
N LYS A 8 -50.79 35.63 36.40
CA LYS A 8 -50.83 34.48 37.36
C LYS A 8 -49.86 33.36 36.92
N CYS A 9 -48.96 32.97 37.82
CA CYS A 9 -48.40 31.63 37.92
C CYS A 9 -49.00 31.03 39.22
N PRO A 10 -49.33 29.72 39.34
CA PRO A 10 -48.29 28.73 39.65
C PRO A 10 -48.52 27.26 39.18
N VAL A 11 -47.38 26.57 38.95
CA VAL A 11 -47.01 25.18 39.36
C VAL A 11 -47.86 23.99 38.89
N ALA A 12 -47.28 23.12 38.04
CA ALA A 12 -46.92 21.73 38.41
C ALA A 12 -46.21 20.96 37.26
N PHE A 13 -44.98 20.52 37.53
CA PHE A 13 -44.29 19.29 37.11
C PHE A 13 -44.80 18.48 35.89
N VAL A 14 -43.91 18.27 34.89
CA VAL A 14 -43.24 16.99 34.54
C VAL A 14 -42.57 17.15 33.15
N GLY A 15 -41.26 16.82 33.06
CA GLY A 15 -40.70 16.25 31.82
C GLY A 15 -39.76 17.10 30.96
N VAL A 16 -38.65 17.59 31.52
CA VAL A 16 -37.45 17.89 30.72
C VAL A 16 -36.79 16.56 30.34
N ALA A 17 -37.22 15.97 29.22
CA ALA A 17 -36.56 14.83 28.58
C ALA A 17 -37.07 14.71 27.13
N GLY A 18 -36.59 15.56 26.23
CA GLY A 18 -37.07 15.51 24.84
C GLY A 18 -36.35 16.35 23.79
N ALA A 19 -35.25 17.04 24.13
CA ALA A 19 -34.52 17.89 23.17
C ALA A 19 -33.00 17.74 23.20
N LEU A 20 -32.44 16.82 24.00
CA LEU A 20 -31.01 16.50 24.02
C LEU A 20 -30.65 15.18 23.33
N VAL A 21 -31.64 14.44 22.82
CA VAL A 21 -31.40 13.12 22.17
C VAL A 21 -31.29 13.21 20.64
N VAL A 22 -31.71 14.33 20.02
CA VAL A 22 -31.67 14.51 18.56
C VAL A 22 -30.37 15.18 18.08
N LEU A 23 -29.62 15.84 18.96
CA LEU A 23 -28.32 16.44 18.63
C LEU A 23 -27.13 15.51 18.94
N VAL A 24 -27.33 14.45 19.74
CA VAL A 24 -26.28 13.45 20.05
C VAL A 24 -26.28 12.29 19.05
N THR A 25 -27.40 11.99 18.41
CA THR A 25 -27.50 10.92 17.40
C THR A 25 -27.04 11.35 16.00
N ALA A 26 -27.06 12.64 15.67
CA ALA A 26 -26.52 13.15 14.41
C ALA A 26 -24.98 13.28 14.38
N VAL A 27 -24.29 13.13 15.52
CA VAL A 27 -22.82 13.20 15.62
C VAL A 27 -22.17 11.81 15.66
N HIS A 28 -22.90 10.77 16.06
CA HIS A 28 -22.35 9.41 16.21
C HIS A 28 -22.36 8.56 14.92
N VAL A 29 -22.98 9.03 13.84
CA VAL A 29 -22.97 8.36 12.53
C VAL A 29 -21.79 8.82 11.64
N PHE A 30 -21.06 9.88 12.04
CA PHE A 30 -20.00 10.49 11.25
C PHE A 30 -18.56 10.20 11.73
N MET A 31 -18.37 9.33 12.73
CA MET A 31 -17.06 9.11 13.39
C MET A 31 -16.38 7.76 13.09
N VAL A 32 -16.97 6.91 12.26
CA VAL A 32 -16.37 5.61 11.89
C VAL A 32 -16.63 5.35 10.41
N PRO A 33 -15.61 5.08 9.58
CA PRO A 33 -15.86 4.48 8.28
C PRO A 33 -16.40 3.07 8.54
N ILE A 34 -17.70 2.87 8.37
CA ILE A 34 -18.37 1.57 8.56
C ILE A 34 -17.94 0.54 7.48
N LEU A 35 -17.10 0.95 6.52
CA LEU A 35 -16.53 0.08 5.50
C LEU A 35 -15.06 0.46 5.26
N PRO A 36 -14.10 -0.46 5.48
CA PRO A 36 -12.76 -0.32 4.90
C PRO A 36 -12.88 -0.05 3.40
N ALA A 37 -12.23 1.01 2.92
CA ALA A 37 -12.11 1.35 1.50
C ALA A 37 -11.42 0.25 0.67
N SER A 38 -10.92 -0.81 1.31
CA SER A 38 -10.30 -1.99 0.69
C SER A 38 -11.29 -3.13 0.38
N LEU A 39 -12.52 -3.12 0.90
CA LEU A 39 -13.46 -4.24 0.75
C LEU A 39 -14.22 -4.28 -0.58
N ASP A 40 -14.27 -3.18 -1.35
CA ASP A 40 -14.97 -3.14 -2.65
C ASP A 40 -14.26 -3.94 -3.78
N TYR A 41 -13.11 -4.56 -3.48
CA TYR A 41 -12.36 -5.42 -4.42
C TYR A 41 -12.63 -6.92 -4.27
N PHE A 42 -13.24 -7.39 -3.17
CA PHE A 42 -13.46 -8.83 -2.95
C PHE A 42 -14.93 -9.22 -3.12
N GLY A 43 -15.41 -9.07 -4.35
CA GLY A 43 -16.72 -9.53 -4.78
C GLY A 43 -16.62 -10.59 -5.88
N ALA A 44 -16.01 -11.76 -5.59
CA ALA A 44 -16.25 -12.99 -6.35
C ALA A 44 -15.72 -14.21 -5.58
N ARG A 45 -16.64 -15.10 -5.17
CA ARG A 45 -16.32 -16.49 -4.81
C ARG A 45 -15.58 -17.15 -5.98
N SER A 46 -14.29 -17.47 -5.82
CA SER A 46 -13.64 -18.46 -6.69
C SER A 46 -13.60 -19.80 -5.96
N SER A 47 -14.32 -20.80 -6.49
CA SER A 47 -14.26 -22.17 -6.01
C SER A 47 -12.95 -22.80 -6.49
N ILE A 48 -12.03 -23.11 -5.58
CA ILE A 48 -10.77 -23.80 -5.92
C ILE A 48 -10.88 -25.26 -5.49
N SER A 49 -10.85 -26.16 -6.48
CA SER A 49 -10.83 -27.62 -6.34
C SER A 49 -9.45 -28.15 -5.94
N ARG A 50 -9.44 -29.10 -4.98
CA ARG A 50 -8.27 -29.72 -4.30
C ARG A 50 -7.43 -30.66 -5.18
N PRO A 51 -6.21 -30.98 -4.70
CA PRO A 51 -5.77 -32.37 -4.61
C PRO A 51 -5.28 -32.78 -3.20
N ASN A 52 -5.32 -34.08 -2.94
CA ASN A 52 -5.29 -34.77 -1.63
C ASN A 52 -3.89 -35.11 -1.06
N ASN A 53 -3.87 -35.25 0.28
CA ASN A 53 -3.03 -36.11 1.15
C ASN A 53 -1.54 -35.72 1.38
N VAL A 54 -1.12 -35.37 2.61
CA VAL A 54 -0.70 -36.27 3.73
C VAL A 54 -0.20 -35.43 4.94
N LEU A 55 -0.60 -35.91 6.12
CA LEU A 55 -0.39 -35.57 7.55
C LEU A 55 1.07 -35.36 8.09
N PRO A 56 1.25 -34.92 9.36
CA PRO A 56 2.18 -33.84 9.77
C PRO A 56 3.23 -34.26 10.83
N ALA A 57 4.14 -33.34 11.23
CA ALA A 57 4.39 -32.93 12.63
C ALA A 57 5.77 -32.26 12.93
N VAL A 58 5.67 -31.15 13.68
CA VAL A 58 6.55 -30.61 14.76
C VAL A 58 7.90 -29.95 14.40
N GLY A 59 8.05 -28.75 14.96
CA GLY A 59 9.09 -27.77 14.68
C GLY A 59 10.46 -28.06 15.29
N VAL A 60 11.46 -27.48 14.64
CA VAL A 60 12.73 -26.92 15.11
C VAL A 60 13.26 -26.12 13.90
N VAL A 61 13.84 -24.94 14.15
CA VAL A 61 14.48 -24.09 13.14
C VAL A 61 15.49 -24.93 12.33
N ASP A 62 15.17 -25.25 11.06
CA ASP A 62 16.02 -26.09 10.21
C ASP A 62 16.70 -25.26 9.12
N SER A 63 18.02 -25.12 9.26
CA SER A 63 18.95 -24.54 8.29
C SER A 63 19.03 -25.32 6.96
N ARG A 64 18.31 -26.44 6.80
CA ARG A 64 18.19 -27.21 5.55
C ARG A 64 17.14 -26.70 4.56
N LEU A 65 16.36 -25.67 4.89
CA LEU A 65 15.40 -25.07 3.94
C LEU A 65 16.07 -24.43 2.71
N ARG A 66 17.38 -24.11 2.76
CA ARG A 66 18.17 -23.70 1.58
C ARG A 66 18.23 -24.77 0.48
N GLY A 67 18.03 -26.05 0.82
CA GLY A 67 18.24 -27.18 -0.10
C GLY A 67 16.99 -27.71 -0.80
N ARG A 68 15.79 -27.24 -0.48
CA ARG A 68 14.53 -27.83 -1.01
C ARG A 68 13.86 -27.02 -2.12
N PHE A 69 14.35 -25.80 -2.39
CA PHE A 69 13.75 -24.89 -3.37
C PHE A 69 14.84 -24.23 -4.21
N PRO A 70 15.15 -24.75 -5.41
CA PRO A 70 15.92 -24.01 -6.40
C PRO A 70 15.19 -22.70 -6.70
N SER A 71 15.93 -21.59 -6.64
CA SER A 71 15.51 -20.18 -6.76
C SER A 71 14.77 -19.80 -8.06
N ASP A 72 14.52 -20.76 -8.94
CA ASP A 72 14.06 -20.60 -10.32
C ASP A 72 13.02 -21.65 -10.77
N SER A 73 12.66 -22.63 -9.93
CA SER A 73 11.91 -23.80 -10.41
C SER A 73 10.38 -23.67 -10.48
N TYR A 74 9.78 -22.59 -9.96
CA TYR A 74 8.30 -22.46 -9.90
C TYR A 74 7.74 -21.06 -10.24
N GLY A 75 8.45 -20.24 -11.02
CA GLY A 75 7.89 -18.98 -11.53
C GLY A 75 7.73 -17.87 -10.49
N ALA A 76 8.43 -17.96 -9.37
CA ALA A 76 8.63 -16.82 -8.47
C ALA A 76 9.44 -15.74 -9.20
N VAL A 77 8.85 -14.57 -9.42
CA VAL A 77 9.59 -13.41 -9.95
C VAL A 77 10.27 -12.73 -8.77
N ALA A 78 11.50 -13.16 -8.47
CA ALA A 78 12.44 -12.32 -7.75
C ALA A 78 13.17 -11.45 -8.79
N PHE A 79 13.35 -10.17 -8.52
CA PHE A 79 14.19 -9.27 -9.33
C PHE A 79 15.69 -9.60 -9.16
N ARG A 80 16.07 -10.87 -9.29
CA ARG A 80 17.47 -11.29 -9.31
C ARG A 80 18.02 -11.13 -10.71
N GLY A 81 18.64 -9.99 -10.97
CA GLY A 81 19.30 -9.74 -12.25
C GLY A 81 18.40 -10.03 -13.44
N ALA A 82 17.08 -9.80 -13.33
CA ALA A 82 16.17 -9.98 -14.43
C ALA A 82 16.68 -9.06 -15.56
N PRO A 83 17.29 -9.58 -16.64
CA PRO A 83 17.36 -8.78 -17.83
C PRO A 83 15.90 -8.55 -18.14
N TRP A 84 15.49 -7.30 -18.08
CA TRP A 84 14.19 -6.88 -18.56
C TRP A 84 14.02 -7.58 -19.92
N LYS A 85 13.23 -8.67 -19.98
CA LYS A 85 13.01 -9.38 -21.24
C LYS A 85 12.03 -8.50 -21.98
N ALA A 86 12.63 -7.52 -22.66
CA ALA A 86 12.05 -6.40 -23.34
C ALA A 86 11.28 -6.84 -24.60
N GLU A 87 10.28 -7.72 -24.44
CA GLU A 87 9.23 -7.81 -25.43
C GLU A 87 8.12 -6.81 -25.12
N ILE A 88 7.82 -6.55 -23.84
CA ILE A 88 6.94 -5.47 -23.39
C ILE A 88 7.82 -4.34 -22.89
N GLY A 89 7.75 -3.17 -23.54
CA GLY A 89 8.63 -2.01 -23.32
C GLY A 89 9.94 -2.02 -24.12
N ARG A 90 9.97 -2.76 -25.22
CA ARG A 90 10.98 -2.60 -26.30
C ARG A 90 11.12 -1.14 -26.77
N TRP A 91 10.14 -0.26 -26.49
CA TRP A 91 10.25 1.18 -26.68
C TRP A 91 11.19 1.87 -25.67
N LEU A 92 11.23 1.42 -24.40
CA LEU A 92 12.21 1.89 -23.40
C LEU A 92 13.60 1.32 -23.69
N ALA A 93 13.69 0.13 -24.29
CA ALA A 93 14.94 -0.38 -24.85
C ALA A 93 15.54 0.54 -25.93
N GLY A 94 14.71 1.33 -26.63
CA GLY A 94 15.16 2.39 -27.54
C GLY A 94 15.81 3.59 -26.83
N CYS A 95 15.49 3.85 -25.55
CA CYS A 95 16.16 4.87 -24.75
C CYS A 95 17.56 4.41 -24.27
N HIS A 96 17.81 3.09 -24.24
CA HIS A 96 19.08 2.51 -23.80
C HIS A 96 20.16 2.46 -24.89
N ALA A 97 19.84 2.80 -26.14
CA ALA A 97 20.76 2.62 -27.26
C ALA A 97 22.02 3.54 -27.21
N ASN A 98 22.03 4.59 -26.37
CA ASN A 98 23.10 5.58 -26.32
C ASN A 98 23.66 5.91 -24.92
N SER A 99 23.25 5.22 -23.82
CA SER A 99 23.89 5.49 -22.52
C SER A 99 25.24 4.78 -22.44
N SER A 100 26.32 5.54 -22.60
CA SER A 100 27.68 5.05 -22.38
C SER A 100 27.84 4.58 -20.94
N SER A 101 28.44 3.40 -20.76
CA SER A 101 28.84 2.96 -19.43
C SER A 101 29.94 3.87 -18.90
N VAL A 102 29.95 4.09 -17.59
CA VAL A 102 30.96 4.89 -16.89
C VAL A 102 31.55 4.07 -15.75
N ASP A 103 32.85 4.21 -15.53
CA ASP A 103 33.49 3.69 -14.32
C ASP A 103 33.09 4.56 -13.14
N VAL A 104 32.53 3.93 -12.10
CA VAL A 104 32.15 4.55 -10.84
C VAL A 104 32.92 3.87 -9.73
N THR A 105 33.45 4.65 -8.79
CA THR A 105 34.09 4.09 -7.59
C THR A 105 33.04 3.88 -6.52
N GLU A 106 32.64 2.65 -6.26
CA GLU A 106 31.73 2.30 -5.17
C GLU A 106 32.51 2.19 -3.85
N ALA A 107 31.93 2.71 -2.76
CA ALA A 107 32.45 2.55 -1.42
C ALA A 107 31.73 1.39 -0.72
N ILE A 108 32.48 0.37 -0.33
CA ILE A 108 31.99 -0.79 0.39
C ILE A 108 32.23 -0.57 1.89
N GLY A 109 31.13 -0.41 2.63
CA GLY A 109 31.15 -0.07 4.04
C GLY A 109 31.86 -1.10 4.92
N ALA A 110 32.66 -0.60 5.86
CA ALA A 110 33.39 -1.41 6.85
C ALA A 110 33.05 -1.06 8.32
N LYS A 111 32.13 -0.10 8.56
CA LYS A 111 31.79 0.34 9.92
C LYS A 111 31.10 -0.77 10.70
N ARG A 112 31.32 -0.81 12.01
CA ARG A 112 30.68 -1.78 12.91
C ARG A 112 29.53 -1.11 13.64
N CYS A 113 28.45 -1.85 13.84
CA CYS A 113 27.33 -1.41 14.65
C CYS A 113 27.47 -1.83 16.11
N GLU A 114 26.83 -1.07 17.00
CA GLU A 114 26.81 -1.36 18.42
C GLU A 114 26.13 -2.72 18.68
N LYS A 115 26.79 -3.57 19.49
CA LYS A 115 26.31 -4.92 19.89
C LYS A 115 25.90 -5.83 18.71
N ASP A 116 26.40 -5.56 17.50
CA ASP A 116 25.97 -6.26 16.28
C ASP A 116 24.43 -6.29 16.13
N CYS A 117 23.80 -5.14 16.45
CA CYS A 117 22.35 -4.96 16.45
C CYS A 117 21.59 -5.98 17.31
N SER A 118 22.24 -6.56 18.33
CA SER A 118 21.68 -7.55 19.26
C SER A 118 20.99 -8.75 18.59
N GLY A 119 21.33 -9.04 17.32
CA GLY A 119 20.62 -10.04 16.51
C GLY A 119 19.15 -9.69 16.17
N ARG A 120 18.74 -8.44 16.40
CA ARG A 120 17.38 -7.91 16.26
C ARG A 120 17.29 -6.77 15.24
N GLY A 121 18.23 -6.73 14.32
CA GLY A 121 18.29 -5.77 13.24
C GLY A 121 19.39 -6.09 12.25
N VAL A 122 19.51 -5.24 11.24
CA VAL A 122 20.56 -5.33 10.21
C VAL A 122 21.50 -4.13 10.36
N CYS A 123 22.80 -4.39 10.42
CA CYS A 123 23.80 -3.34 10.50
C CYS A 123 23.98 -2.66 9.13
N ASN A 124 23.82 -1.34 9.08
CA ASN A 124 24.24 -0.55 7.95
C ASN A 124 25.76 -0.30 8.06
N TYR A 125 26.56 -1.01 7.27
CA TYR A 125 28.02 -0.92 7.34
C TYR A 125 28.59 0.38 6.74
N ASN A 126 27.78 1.19 6.03
CA ASN A 126 28.17 2.52 5.54
C ASN A 126 28.00 3.59 6.62
N LEU A 127 26.96 3.47 7.45
CA LEU A 127 26.64 4.46 8.50
C LEU A 127 27.19 4.05 9.88
N GLY A 128 27.29 2.74 10.16
CA GLY A 128 27.57 2.20 11.49
C GLY A 128 26.34 2.16 12.40
N GLU A 129 25.15 2.18 11.81
CA GLU A 129 23.86 2.26 12.51
C GLU A 129 23.00 1.02 12.26
N CYS A 130 22.22 0.63 13.26
CA CYS A 130 21.34 -0.53 13.18
C CYS A 130 19.96 -0.17 12.65
N ARG A 131 19.49 -0.93 11.66
CA ARG A 131 18.08 -0.96 11.27
C ARG A 131 17.36 -2.05 12.06
N CYS A 132 16.66 -1.68 13.12
CA CYS A 132 16.00 -2.62 14.03
C CYS A 132 14.73 -3.22 13.42
N PHE A 133 14.50 -4.52 13.65
CA PHE A 133 13.22 -5.16 13.30
C PHE A 133 12.06 -4.52 14.06
N HIS A 134 10.85 -4.67 13.54
CA HIS A 134 9.65 -4.11 14.17
C HIS A 134 9.50 -4.60 15.62
N GLY A 135 9.19 -3.67 16.54
CA GLY A 135 9.10 -3.97 17.97
C GLY A 135 10.43 -3.86 18.74
N TYR A 136 11.51 -3.42 18.11
CA TYR A 136 12.80 -3.18 18.75
C TYR A 136 13.32 -1.76 18.49
N SER A 137 14.04 -1.20 19.46
CA SER A 137 14.65 0.14 19.40
C SER A 137 16.02 0.18 20.11
N GLY A 138 16.62 1.37 20.13
CA GLY A 138 17.95 1.58 20.69
C GLY A 138 19.04 1.49 19.62
N LYS A 139 20.23 2.01 19.93
CA LYS A 139 21.36 2.08 18.97
C LYS A 139 21.84 0.70 18.51
N GLY A 140 21.70 -0.32 19.36
CA GLY A 140 22.01 -1.70 19.06
C GLY A 140 20.78 -2.62 19.03
N CYS A 141 19.56 -2.09 18.86
CA CYS A 141 18.31 -2.85 18.88
C CYS A 141 18.07 -3.69 20.15
N GLU A 142 18.59 -3.24 21.28
CA GLU A 142 18.51 -3.95 22.56
C GLU A 142 17.18 -3.74 23.28
N GLU A 143 16.49 -2.63 23.00
CA GLU A 143 15.24 -2.25 23.66
C GLU A 143 14.06 -2.94 23.00
N VAL A 144 13.08 -3.37 23.80
CA VAL A 144 11.85 -3.98 23.30
C VAL A 144 10.73 -2.95 23.40
N LEU A 145 10.18 -2.58 22.25
CA LEU A 145 8.98 -1.75 22.17
C LEU A 145 7.74 -2.63 22.40
N LYS A 146 6.83 -2.16 23.25
CA LYS A 146 5.53 -2.83 23.48
C LYS A 146 4.47 -2.18 22.60
N LEU A 147 4.22 -2.76 21.43
CA LEU A 147 3.25 -2.25 20.49
C LEU A 147 1.89 -2.89 20.77
N GLU A 148 1.05 -2.16 21.49
CA GLU A 148 -0.29 -2.65 21.82
C GLU A 148 -1.17 -2.79 20.57
N CYS A 149 -1.99 -3.84 20.54
CA CYS A 149 -2.97 -4.08 19.47
C CYS A 149 -4.24 -3.23 19.63
N ASN A 150 -4.57 -2.85 20.87
CA ASN A 150 -5.81 -2.16 21.21
C ASN A 150 -5.54 -0.74 21.69
N LEU A 151 -6.46 0.17 21.38
CA LEU A 151 -6.51 1.47 22.03
C LEU A 151 -6.91 1.31 23.51
N PRO A 152 -6.64 2.32 24.37
CA PRO A 152 -7.04 2.28 25.76
C PRO A 152 -8.53 1.96 25.93
N SER A 153 -8.85 1.01 26.80
CA SER A 153 -10.22 0.60 27.10
C SER A 153 -11.01 1.71 27.79
N SER A 154 -12.32 1.75 27.55
CA SER A 154 -13.28 2.61 28.27
C SER A 154 -14.53 1.81 28.66
N PRO A 155 -15.40 2.33 29.55
CA PRO A 155 -16.66 1.67 29.89
C PRO A 155 -17.56 1.40 28.67
N GLU A 156 -17.48 2.25 27.64
CA GLU A 156 -18.22 2.06 26.40
C GLU A 156 -17.52 1.09 25.44
N TRP A 157 -16.18 1.05 25.47
CA TRP A 157 -15.32 0.27 24.58
C TRP A 157 -14.34 -0.60 25.39
N PRO A 158 -14.77 -1.77 25.88
CA PRO A 158 -13.97 -2.60 26.78
C PRO A 158 -12.63 -3.08 26.19
N VAL A 159 -12.59 -3.25 24.86
CA VAL A 159 -11.39 -3.62 24.09
C VAL A 159 -10.72 -2.44 23.38
N GLY A 160 -11.10 -1.21 23.73
CA GLY A 160 -10.73 0.00 23.00
C GLY A 160 -11.63 0.25 21.79
N LEU A 161 -11.58 1.48 21.28
CA LEU A 161 -12.28 1.83 20.04
C LEU A 161 -11.67 1.03 18.87
N TRP A 162 -12.51 0.67 17.90
CA TRP A 162 -12.08 -0.09 16.74
C TRP A 162 -10.92 0.59 15.99
N ILE A 163 -9.92 -0.23 15.69
CA ILE A 163 -8.75 0.02 14.86
C ILE A 163 -8.37 -1.32 14.20
N VAL A 164 -7.67 -1.35 13.07
CA VAL A 164 -7.42 -2.60 12.31
C VAL A 164 -6.72 -3.67 13.16
N SER A 165 -5.76 -3.27 13.99
CA SER A 165 -5.00 -4.18 14.87
C SER A 165 -5.81 -4.72 16.04
N THR A 166 -7.07 -4.32 16.22
CA THR A 166 -7.86 -4.70 17.38
C THR A 166 -7.84 -6.20 17.60
N CYS A 167 -7.63 -6.61 18.85
CA CYS A 167 -7.39 -7.99 19.23
C CYS A 167 -8.21 -8.36 20.45
N ALA A 168 -9.11 -9.32 20.27
CA ALA A 168 -9.84 -9.96 21.35
C ALA A 168 -9.11 -11.20 21.94
N ALA A 169 -8.11 -11.73 21.22
CA ALA A 169 -7.38 -12.94 21.58
C ALA A 169 -5.97 -12.59 22.11
N HIS A 170 -4.92 -13.22 21.59
CA HIS A 170 -3.55 -12.97 21.99
C HIS A 170 -2.88 -11.92 21.09
N CYS A 171 -2.52 -10.78 21.67
CA CYS A 171 -1.78 -9.73 20.98
C CYS A 171 -0.27 -10.03 20.96
N ASP A 172 0.29 -10.21 19.76
CA ASP A 172 1.73 -10.14 19.52
C ASP A 172 2.17 -8.67 19.55
N LYS A 173 2.79 -8.28 20.67
CA LYS A 173 3.23 -6.90 20.92
C LYS A 173 4.49 -6.49 20.16
N THR A 174 5.11 -7.40 19.41
CA THR A 174 6.26 -7.05 18.55
C THR A 174 5.80 -6.34 17.28
N ARG A 175 4.63 -6.74 16.74
CA ARG A 175 4.06 -6.22 15.48
C ARG A 175 2.65 -5.65 15.62
N ALA A 176 2.07 -5.67 16.82
CA ALA A 176 0.68 -5.32 17.09
C ALA A 176 -0.31 -6.18 16.27
N MET A 177 -0.11 -7.50 16.25
CA MET A 177 -0.92 -8.45 15.47
C MET A 177 -1.68 -9.41 16.38
N CYS A 178 -2.93 -9.74 16.02
CA CYS A 178 -3.77 -10.63 16.80
C CYS A 178 -3.68 -12.09 16.34
N PHE A 179 -3.47 -13.00 17.29
CA PHE A 179 -3.35 -14.45 17.07
C PHE A 179 -4.17 -15.24 18.10
N CYS A 180 -4.39 -16.52 17.83
CA CYS A 180 -5.06 -17.45 18.74
C CYS A 180 -4.32 -17.61 20.07
N GLY A 181 -2.99 -17.61 20.03
CA GLY A 181 -2.14 -17.61 21.22
C GLY A 181 -1.98 -18.96 21.92
N PRO A 182 -1.21 -18.96 23.02
CA PRO A 182 -0.84 -20.17 23.74
C PRO A 182 -2.06 -20.95 24.26
N GLY A 183 -1.97 -22.29 24.28
CA GLY A 183 -3.03 -23.17 24.77
C GLY A 183 -4.08 -23.57 23.72
N THR A 184 -4.02 -23.00 22.52
CA THR A 184 -4.85 -23.41 21.38
C THR A 184 -4.11 -24.45 20.49
N LYS A 185 -4.85 -25.16 19.64
CA LYS A 185 -4.28 -26.13 18.68
C LYS A 185 -3.39 -25.45 17.64
N TYR A 186 -3.71 -24.21 17.27
CA TYR A 186 -2.95 -23.41 16.31
C TYR A 186 -2.64 -22.01 16.88
N PRO A 187 -1.62 -21.88 17.76
CA PRO A 187 -1.31 -20.62 18.43
C PRO A 187 -1.01 -19.45 17.49
N ASP A 188 -0.33 -19.72 16.38
CA ASP A 188 0.07 -18.72 15.39
C ASP A 188 -1.04 -18.43 14.36
N ARG A 189 -2.24 -19.00 14.51
CA ARG A 189 -3.37 -18.73 13.61
C ARG A 189 -3.88 -17.30 13.84
N PRO A 190 -3.97 -16.47 12.80
CA PRO A 190 -4.46 -15.09 12.92
C PRO A 190 -5.89 -15.02 13.45
N VAL A 191 -6.16 -14.04 14.31
CA VAL A 191 -7.51 -13.64 14.77
C VAL A 191 -7.71 -12.18 14.39
N ALA A 192 -7.54 -11.89 13.09
CA ALA A 192 -7.51 -10.54 12.57
C ALA A 192 -8.92 -9.92 12.51
N GLU A 193 -9.02 -8.63 12.85
CA GLU A 193 -10.25 -7.84 12.76
C GLU A 193 -11.48 -8.54 13.39
N ALA A 194 -12.56 -8.70 12.62
CA ALA A 194 -13.86 -9.19 13.05
C ALA A 194 -13.84 -10.62 13.57
N CYS A 195 -12.80 -11.40 13.25
CA CYS A 195 -12.68 -12.78 13.69
C CYS A 195 -12.78 -12.90 15.22
N GLY A 196 -12.24 -11.92 15.96
CA GLY A 196 -12.21 -11.83 17.42
C GLY A 196 -13.56 -11.59 18.10
N PHE A 197 -14.60 -11.22 17.35
CA PHE A 197 -15.74 -10.49 17.87
C PHE A 197 -17.08 -11.13 17.49
N LYS A 198 -18.13 -10.76 18.22
CA LYS A 198 -19.48 -11.24 17.93
C LYS A 198 -20.04 -10.57 16.68
N THR A 199 -20.90 -11.28 15.98
CA THR A 199 -21.62 -10.77 14.81
C THR A 199 -23.02 -10.32 15.23
N ILE A 200 -23.40 -9.11 14.83
CA ILE A 200 -24.77 -8.59 14.96
C ILE A 200 -25.59 -9.18 13.81
N LEU A 201 -26.65 -9.90 14.18
CA LEU A 201 -27.56 -10.48 13.19
C LEU A 201 -28.30 -9.38 12.42
N PRO A 202 -28.33 -9.45 11.08
CA PRO A 202 -28.99 -8.44 10.27
C PRO A 202 -30.50 -8.46 10.50
N ALA A 203 -31.14 -7.29 10.43
CA ALA A 203 -32.59 -7.16 10.62
C ALA A 203 -33.38 -7.75 9.43
N LYS A 204 -32.77 -7.80 8.24
CA LYS A 204 -33.30 -8.46 7.04
C LYS A 204 -32.27 -9.44 6.48
N PRO A 205 -32.67 -10.53 5.82
CA PRO A 205 -31.74 -11.53 5.27
C PRO A 205 -30.68 -10.97 4.31
N ASP A 206 -31.01 -9.89 3.60
CA ASP A 206 -30.14 -9.27 2.59
C ASP A 206 -29.25 -8.14 3.16
N ASP A 207 -29.44 -7.75 4.42
CA ASP A 207 -28.60 -6.71 5.05
C ASP A 207 -27.23 -7.29 5.43
N PRO A 208 -26.15 -6.49 5.38
CA PRO A 208 -24.81 -6.96 5.72
C PRO A 208 -24.72 -7.37 7.20
N LYS A 209 -24.02 -8.48 7.47
CA LYS A 209 -23.59 -8.86 8.83
C LYS A 209 -22.67 -7.77 9.36
N LEU A 210 -22.96 -7.23 10.55
CA LEU A 210 -22.12 -6.23 11.20
C LEU A 210 -21.35 -6.86 12.36
N THR A 211 -20.17 -6.34 12.66
CA THR A 211 -19.37 -6.80 13.81
C THR A 211 -19.68 -5.96 15.05
N ASP A 212 -19.94 -6.64 16.16
CA ASP A 212 -19.97 -6.02 17.49
C ASP A 212 -18.55 -5.91 18.04
N TRP A 213 -17.88 -4.82 17.68
CA TRP A 213 -16.52 -4.51 18.12
C TRP A 213 -16.39 -4.30 19.64
N LYS A 214 -17.50 -4.27 20.41
CA LYS A 214 -17.47 -4.15 21.87
C LYS A 214 -17.39 -5.50 22.56
N THR A 215 -17.84 -6.56 21.90
CA THR A 215 -18.05 -7.87 22.53
C THR A 215 -17.17 -8.95 21.91
N PRO A 216 -16.07 -9.34 22.58
CA PRO A 216 -15.26 -10.50 22.25
C PRO A 216 -16.10 -11.79 22.15
N ASP A 217 -15.75 -12.66 21.20
CA ASP A 217 -16.41 -13.95 20.98
C ASP A 217 -15.55 -15.14 21.41
N LEU A 218 -14.96 -15.03 22.61
CA LEU A 218 -13.92 -15.95 23.11
C LEU A 218 -14.40 -17.39 23.22
N GLU A 219 -15.67 -17.60 23.60
CA GLU A 219 -16.26 -18.93 23.74
C GLU A 219 -16.25 -19.69 22.41
N ASN A 220 -16.71 -19.04 21.33
CA ASN A 220 -16.75 -19.61 20.00
C ASN A 220 -15.35 -19.74 19.41
N ILE A 221 -14.52 -18.70 19.45
CA ILE A 221 -13.18 -18.71 18.83
C ILE A 221 -12.32 -19.85 19.36
N PHE A 222 -12.38 -20.11 20.67
CA PHE A 222 -11.60 -21.16 21.34
C PHE A 222 -12.35 -22.47 21.55
N THR A 223 -13.58 -22.62 21.06
CA THR A 223 -14.34 -23.86 21.25
C THR A 223 -13.64 -25.07 20.64
N THR A 224 -13.75 -26.21 21.31
CA THR A 224 -13.38 -27.54 20.76
C THR A 224 -14.61 -28.33 20.32
N ASN A 225 -15.82 -27.78 20.50
CA ASN A 225 -17.07 -28.40 20.10
C ASN A 225 -17.28 -28.28 18.59
N SER A 226 -17.37 -29.42 17.90
CA SER A 226 -17.56 -29.48 16.45
C SER A 226 -18.89 -28.86 15.96
N SER A 227 -19.88 -28.74 16.85
CA SER A 227 -21.21 -28.20 16.53
C SER A 227 -21.30 -26.68 16.63
N GLU A 228 -20.30 -26.04 17.23
CA GLU A 228 -20.19 -24.59 17.44
C GLU A 228 -19.27 -23.93 16.40
N LEU A 229 -19.38 -22.62 16.25
CA LEU A 229 -18.59 -21.85 15.29
C LEU A 229 -17.17 -21.63 15.85
N GLY A 230 -16.25 -22.55 15.56
CA GLY A 230 -14.86 -22.47 16.03
C GLY A 230 -13.92 -21.66 15.15
N TRP A 231 -12.72 -21.35 15.67
CA TRP A 231 -11.60 -20.92 14.83
C TRP A 231 -10.25 -21.46 15.27
N CYS A 232 -9.78 -21.12 16.48
CA CYS A 232 -8.42 -21.40 16.92
C CYS A 232 -8.10 -22.89 17.11
N ASN A 233 -9.12 -23.69 17.40
CA ASN A 233 -8.99 -25.14 17.59
C ASN A 233 -9.55 -25.96 16.41
N VAL A 234 -10.07 -25.29 15.37
CA VAL A 234 -10.63 -25.94 14.18
C VAL A 234 -9.53 -26.61 13.37
N VAL A 235 -9.72 -27.89 13.06
CA VAL A 235 -8.83 -28.65 12.17
C VAL A 235 -9.26 -28.37 10.72
N PRO A 236 -8.37 -27.83 9.87
CA PRO A 236 -8.73 -27.47 8.50
C PRO A 236 -9.37 -28.62 7.72
N GLU A 237 -8.83 -29.83 7.81
CA GLU A 237 -9.32 -31.02 7.12
C GLU A 237 -10.77 -31.39 7.49
N ASP A 238 -11.14 -31.18 8.76
CA ASP A 238 -12.49 -31.44 9.24
C ASP A 238 -13.47 -30.37 8.79
N ALA A 239 -13.05 -29.10 8.74
CA ALA A 239 -13.86 -28.00 8.21
C ALA A 239 -14.09 -28.17 6.70
N TYR A 240 -13.03 -28.53 5.99
CA TYR A 240 -13.03 -28.86 4.57
C TYR A 240 -13.92 -30.07 4.23
N SER A 241 -14.09 -31.02 5.15
CA SER A 241 -15.02 -32.14 4.99
C SER A 241 -16.39 -31.88 5.62
N SER A 242 -16.68 -30.64 6.01
CA SER A 242 -17.94 -30.19 6.62
C SER A 242 -18.32 -30.95 7.90
N LYS A 243 -17.33 -31.48 8.64
CA LYS A 243 -17.53 -32.19 9.92
C LYS A 243 -17.59 -31.27 11.12
N VAL A 244 -17.03 -30.07 11.00
CA VAL A 244 -17.02 -29.04 12.05
C VAL A 244 -17.55 -27.73 11.45
N LYS A 245 -18.15 -26.90 12.29
CA LYS A 245 -18.47 -25.52 11.92
C LYS A 245 -17.31 -24.60 12.28
N PHE A 246 -17.20 -23.48 11.57
CA PHE A 246 -16.19 -22.47 11.84
C PHE A 246 -16.77 -21.07 11.62
N LYS A 247 -16.19 -20.06 12.27
CA LYS A 247 -16.56 -18.64 12.07
C LYS A 247 -16.19 -18.21 10.66
N GLU A 248 -17.18 -17.78 9.88
CA GLU A 248 -17.00 -17.30 8.51
C GLU A 248 -16.35 -15.91 8.47
N GLU A 249 -16.43 -15.16 9.57
CA GLU A 249 -15.79 -13.85 9.74
C GLU A 249 -14.26 -13.95 9.91
N CYS A 250 -13.75 -15.17 10.07
CA CYS A 250 -12.33 -15.46 10.20
C CYS A 250 -11.75 -15.98 8.86
N ASP A 251 -10.63 -15.39 8.47
CA ASP A 251 -9.91 -15.70 7.25
C ASP A 251 -8.40 -15.45 7.42
N CYS A 252 -7.65 -15.76 6.37
CA CYS A 252 -6.21 -15.59 6.38
C CYS A 252 -5.80 -14.22 5.82
N LYS A 253 -5.62 -13.22 6.68
CA LYS A 253 -5.29 -11.84 6.24
C LYS A 253 -3.80 -11.53 6.21
N TYR A 254 -3.02 -12.11 7.12
CA TYR A 254 -1.60 -11.79 7.27
C TYR A 254 -0.75 -12.40 6.15
N ASP A 255 0.34 -11.71 5.81
CA ASP A 255 1.29 -12.18 4.80
C ASP A 255 2.14 -13.35 5.32
N GLY A 256 2.68 -14.15 4.41
CA GLY A 256 3.43 -15.37 4.71
C GLY A 256 2.55 -16.57 5.12
N LEU A 257 1.23 -16.42 5.06
CA LEU A 257 0.26 -17.48 5.34
C LEU A 257 -0.75 -17.61 4.19
N TRP A 258 -1.21 -18.84 3.95
CA TRP A 258 -2.18 -19.19 2.93
C TRP A 258 -3.12 -20.30 3.40
N GLY A 259 -4.24 -20.45 2.68
CA GLY A 259 -5.34 -21.35 3.02
C GLY A 259 -6.48 -20.62 3.73
N GLN A 260 -7.64 -21.28 3.85
CA GLN A 260 -8.80 -20.70 4.53
C GLN A 260 -8.48 -20.45 6.01
N PHE A 261 -7.66 -21.31 6.63
CA PHE A 261 -7.34 -21.31 8.06
C PHE A 261 -5.88 -20.94 8.36
N CYS A 262 -5.18 -20.33 7.40
CA CYS A 262 -3.74 -20.04 7.46
C CYS A 262 -2.86 -21.28 7.75
N GLU A 263 -3.27 -22.44 7.29
CA GLU A 263 -2.58 -23.71 7.57
C GLU A 263 -1.29 -23.90 6.76
N THR A 264 -1.13 -23.15 5.65
CA THR A 264 0.04 -23.24 4.78
C THR A 264 0.93 -22.02 4.97
N ARG A 265 2.21 -22.25 5.30
CA ARG A 265 3.22 -21.17 5.29
C ARG A 265 3.71 -20.94 3.87
N VAL A 266 3.77 -19.68 3.47
CA VAL A 266 4.22 -19.24 2.14
C VAL A 266 5.27 -18.15 2.29
N GLU A 267 5.97 -17.82 1.21
CA GLU A 267 6.86 -16.67 1.18
C GLU A 267 6.08 -15.38 1.49
N CYS A 268 6.66 -14.52 2.32
CA CYS A 268 6.15 -13.17 2.52
C CYS A 268 6.80 -12.20 1.53
N SER A 269 6.20 -11.03 1.38
CA SER A 269 6.60 -10.05 0.37
C SER A 269 7.66 -9.12 0.94
N CYS A 270 8.91 -9.26 0.50
CA CYS A 270 10.00 -8.32 0.78
C CYS A 270 10.51 -7.67 -0.51
N ILE A 271 11.07 -6.46 -0.36
CA ILE A 271 11.75 -5.75 -1.45
C ILE A 271 12.82 -6.66 -2.07
N ASN A 272 12.70 -6.89 -3.39
CA ASN A 272 13.53 -7.77 -4.21
C ASN A 272 13.73 -9.19 -3.65
N GLN A 273 12.86 -9.64 -2.75
CA GLN A 273 13.03 -10.88 -1.98
C GLN A 273 14.43 -11.04 -1.40
N CYS A 274 14.89 -9.98 -0.74
CA CYS A 274 16.17 -9.91 -0.04
C CYS A 274 17.37 -10.24 -0.93
N SER A 275 17.22 -10.06 -2.25
CA SER A 275 18.24 -10.30 -3.28
C SER A 275 18.89 -11.69 -3.24
N GLY A 276 18.30 -12.64 -2.51
CA GLY A 276 18.90 -13.95 -2.21
C GLY A 276 20.01 -13.97 -1.17
N HIS A 277 20.29 -12.86 -0.50
CA HIS A 277 21.29 -12.72 0.56
C HIS A 277 20.65 -12.46 1.93
N GLY A 278 19.48 -13.06 2.17
CA GLY A 278 18.75 -12.91 3.42
C GLY A 278 17.44 -13.68 3.42
N HIS A 279 16.76 -13.63 4.57
CA HIS A 279 15.44 -14.22 4.79
C HIS A 279 14.39 -13.11 4.97
N CYS A 280 13.24 -13.25 4.31
CA CYS A 280 12.16 -12.28 4.44
C CYS A 280 11.41 -12.46 5.77
N HIS A 281 11.33 -11.40 6.56
CA HIS A 281 10.65 -11.34 7.84
C HIS A 281 9.46 -10.36 7.74
N GLY A 282 8.36 -10.84 7.16
CA GLY A 282 7.10 -10.10 7.05
C GLY A 282 7.11 -8.86 6.15
N GLY A 283 8.23 -8.55 5.47
CA GLY A 283 8.44 -7.28 4.78
C GLY A 283 9.80 -6.66 5.07
N PHE A 284 10.47 -7.10 6.13
CA PHE A 284 11.84 -6.72 6.49
C PHE A 284 12.81 -7.83 6.06
N CYS A 285 13.87 -7.51 5.32
CA CYS A 285 14.91 -8.48 5.02
C CYS A 285 15.92 -8.66 6.16
N GLN A 286 15.98 -9.87 6.73
CA GLN A 286 17.05 -10.29 7.63
C GLN A 286 18.23 -10.77 6.79
N CYS A 287 19.26 -9.93 6.66
CA CYS A 287 20.40 -10.21 5.78
C CYS A 287 21.35 -11.28 6.33
N ASP A 288 21.94 -12.04 5.41
CA ASP A 288 23.06 -12.93 5.69
C ASP A 288 24.29 -12.12 6.13
N SER A 289 25.20 -12.76 6.87
CA SER A 289 26.42 -12.11 7.35
C SER A 289 27.23 -11.51 6.18
N GLY A 290 27.60 -10.24 6.31
CA GLY A 290 28.33 -9.51 5.28
C GLY A 290 27.45 -8.80 4.25
N TYR A 291 26.12 -8.87 4.35
CA TYR A 291 25.19 -8.16 3.46
C TYR A 291 24.26 -7.22 4.25
N PHE A 292 23.84 -6.13 3.61
CA PHE A 292 22.93 -5.14 4.18
C PHE A 292 22.17 -4.35 3.10
N GLY A 293 21.45 -3.32 3.53
CA GLY A 293 20.49 -2.57 2.72
C GLY A 293 19.10 -3.18 2.81
N ILE A 294 18.07 -2.44 2.37
CA ILE A 294 16.66 -2.85 2.51
C ILE A 294 16.35 -4.23 1.90
N ASP A 295 17.09 -4.61 0.86
CA ASP A 295 16.93 -5.86 0.12
C ASP A 295 18.18 -6.74 0.15
N CYS A 296 19.10 -6.52 1.11
CA CYS A 296 20.35 -7.26 1.26
C CYS A 296 21.24 -7.30 0.01
N SER A 297 21.09 -6.35 -0.91
CA SER A 297 21.89 -6.28 -2.15
C SER A 297 23.29 -5.70 -1.96
N ILE A 298 23.58 -5.08 -0.81
CA ILE A 298 24.83 -4.36 -0.59
C ILE A 298 25.79 -5.26 0.21
N PRO A 299 26.95 -5.67 -0.36
CA PRO A 299 27.97 -6.36 0.40
C PRO A 299 28.73 -5.37 1.30
N SER A 300 29.23 -5.86 2.44
CA SER A 300 30.14 -5.14 3.33
C SER A 300 31.56 -5.64 3.20
N ALA A 301 32.53 -4.93 3.79
CA ALA A 301 33.93 -5.35 3.81
C ALA A 301 34.18 -6.67 4.56
N TYR A 302 33.18 -7.18 5.29
CA TYR A 302 33.23 -8.46 6.02
C TYR A 302 32.67 -9.64 5.23
N SER A 303 32.09 -9.40 4.05
CA SER A 303 31.65 -10.48 3.16
C SER A 303 32.84 -11.18 2.51
N LEU A 304 32.68 -12.46 2.21
CA LEU A 304 33.69 -13.23 1.50
C LEU A 304 33.74 -12.74 0.04
N THR A 305 34.91 -12.35 -0.46
CA THR A 305 35.04 -11.77 -1.81
C THR A 305 34.61 -12.68 -2.95
N HIS A 306 34.58 -14.00 -2.76
CA HIS A 306 34.05 -14.94 -3.75
C HIS A 306 32.52 -14.93 -3.83
N ASP A 307 31.85 -14.44 -2.79
CA ASP A 307 30.39 -14.31 -2.75
C ASP A 307 29.92 -12.99 -3.34
N TRP A 308 30.84 -12.05 -3.65
CA TRP A 308 30.47 -10.74 -4.18
C TRP A 308 29.71 -10.88 -5.50
N PRO A 309 28.67 -10.04 -5.71
CA PRO A 309 27.94 -10.01 -6.98
C PRO A 309 28.89 -9.85 -8.16
N SER A 310 28.60 -10.51 -9.28
CA SER A 310 29.47 -10.52 -10.47
C SER A 310 29.78 -9.13 -11.03
N TRP A 311 28.88 -8.16 -10.84
CA TRP A 311 29.09 -6.76 -11.23
C TRP A 311 30.11 -6.00 -10.36
N LEU A 312 30.45 -6.54 -9.18
CA LEU A 312 31.43 -6.01 -8.24
C LEU A 312 32.76 -6.78 -8.29
N GLN A 313 32.83 -7.88 -9.05
CA GLN A 313 34.05 -8.66 -9.20
C GLN A 313 35.09 -7.81 -9.93
N THR A 314 36.11 -7.38 -9.17
CA THR A 314 37.22 -6.56 -9.64
C THR A 314 37.97 -7.27 -10.77
N PRO A 315 38.50 -6.56 -11.79
CA PRO A 315 39.64 -7.06 -12.53
C PRO A 315 40.77 -7.23 -11.52
N VAL A 316 41.13 -8.48 -11.24
CA VAL A 316 42.13 -8.90 -10.26
C VAL A 316 43.38 -8.03 -10.36
N ASN A 317 43.56 -7.14 -9.38
CA ASN A 317 44.84 -6.65 -8.86
C ASN A 317 44.59 -5.74 -7.64
N SER A 318 44.37 -6.33 -6.46
CA SER A 318 44.83 -5.68 -5.23
C SER A 318 45.05 -6.70 -4.10
N PRO A 319 46.28 -6.81 -3.55
CA PRO A 319 46.60 -7.69 -2.44
C PRO A 319 46.45 -6.94 -1.10
N ASP A 320 45.25 -6.73 -0.55
CA ASP A 320 45.13 -6.03 0.75
C ASP A 320 43.97 -6.43 1.67
N LEU A 321 43.33 -7.58 1.46
CA LEU A 321 42.30 -8.09 2.40
C LEU A 321 42.87 -8.78 3.66
N LYS A 322 44.20 -8.77 3.86
CA LYS A 322 44.85 -9.44 5.01
C LYS A 322 45.25 -8.54 6.17
N ILE A 323 44.97 -7.23 6.13
CA ILE A 323 45.29 -6.31 7.24
C ILE A 323 44.09 -5.40 7.55
N LEU A 324 43.01 -5.97 8.09
CA LEU A 324 41.97 -5.20 8.79
C LEU A 324 42.33 -5.09 10.28
N ASN A 325 43.47 -4.42 10.56
CA ASN A 325 43.80 -3.97 11.90
C ASN A 325 43.49 -2.47 12.03
N SER A 326 42.47 -2.20 12.85
CA SER A 326 42.17 -0.95 13.58
C SER A 326 41.98 0.38 12.84
N THR A 327 41.90 0.43 11.51
CA THR A 327 41.43 1.63 10.80
C THR A 327 40.29 1.28 9.86
N THR A 328 39.12 1.89 10.11
CA THR A 328 37.87 1.72 9.35
C THR A 328 38.00 2.38 7.98
N ILE A 329 38.62 1.70 7.02
CA ILE A 329 38.75 2.18 5.64
C ILE A 329 37.72 1.43 4.79
N ASP A 330 36.78 2.18 4.22
CA ASP A 330 35.83 1.63 3.23
C ASP A 330 36.60 1.10 2.02
N VAL A 331 36.22 -0.08 1.54
CA VAL A 331 36.88 -0.70 0.38
C VAL A 331 36.34 -0.05 -0.89
N LYS A 332 37.25 0.49 -1.72
CA LYS A 332 36.88 1.08 -3.00
C LYS A 332 36.88 0.03 -4.09
N ALA A 333 35.77 -0.10 -4.82
CA ALA A 333 35.64 -0.98 -5.96
C ALA A 333 35.23 -0.17 -7.20
N VAL A 334 35.95 -0.33 -8.30
CA VAL A 334 35.58 0.30 -9.58
C VAL A 334 34.62 -0.62 -10.32
N VAL A 335 33.45 -0.10 -10.67
CA VAL A 335 32.40 -0.85 -11.37
C VAL A 335 31.84 -0.03 -12.52
N GLN A 336 31.44 -0.73 -13.59
CA GLN A 336 30.81 -0.10 -14.74
C GLN A 336 29.31 0.09 -14.49
N LYS A 337 28.84 1.33 -14.54
CA LYS A 337 27.43 1.73 -14.35
C LYS A 337 26.91 2.48 -15.55
N LYS A 338 25.59 2.71 -15.59
CA LYS A 338 24.93 3.50 -16.64
C LYS A 338 24.42 4.82 -16.08
N ARG A 339 24.69 5.92 -16.80
CA ARG A 339 24.10 7.24 -16.46
C ARG A 339 22.64 7.34 -16.94
N PRO A 340 21.77 8.10 -16.22
CA PRO A 340 22.08 8.83 -14.99
C PRO A 340 22.32 7.90 -13.79
N LEU A 341 23.23 8.29 -12.90
CA LEU A 341 23.53 7.57 -11.66
C LEU A 341 22.53 7.98 -10.57
N ILE A 342 21.90 7.01 -9.93
CA ILE A 342 20.88 7.24 -8.90
C ILE A 342 21.38 6.66 -7.58
N TYR A 343 21.62 7.53 -6.59
CA TYR A 343 21.87 7.10 -5.22
C TYR A 343 20.53 6.89 -4.53
N VAL A 344 20.40 5.78 -3.82
CA VAL A 344 19.18 5.45 -3.04
C VAL A 344 19.52 5.61 -1.58
N TYR A 345 18.78 6.47 -0.87
CA TYR A 345 18.97 6.62 0.58
C TYR A 345 18.64 5.34 1.32
N ASP A 346 19.50 4.99 2.27
CA ASP A 346 19.24 3.94 3.25
C ASP A 346 18.62 4.60 4.49
N LEU A 347 17.30 4.73 4.49
CA LEU A 347 16.54 5.40 5.55
C LEU A 347 16.38 4.50 6.78
N PRO A 348 16.12 5.07 7.98
CA PRO A 348 15.66 4.30 9.13
C PRO A 348 14.43 3.44 8.81
N ALA A 349 14.32 2.28 9.48
CA ALA A 349 13.34 1.25 9.13
C ALA A 349 11.87 1.68 9.28
N GLU A 350 11.60 2.71 10.08
CA GLU A 350 10.26 3.29 10.26
C GLU A 350 9.68 3.91 8.99
N PHE A 351 10.53 4.33 8.03
CA PHE A 351 10.07 4.96 6.79
C PHE A 351 9.71 3.96 5.68
N ASP A 352 10.12 2.70 5.82
CA ASP A 352 9.97 1.67 4.80
C ASP A 352 9.69 0.26 5.40
N SER A 353 10.67 -0.46 5.93
CA SER A 353 10.57 -1.87 6.33
C SER A 353 9.50 -2.12 7.40
N HIS A 354 9.36 -1.22 8.39
CA HIS A 354 8.31 -1.35 9.41
C HIS A 354 6.90 -1.21 8.81
N LEU A 355 6.75 -0.39 7.76
CA LEU A 355 5.51 -0.25 7.02
C LEU A 355 5.14 -1.53 6.26
N LEU A 356 6.12 -2.34 5.85
CA LEU A 356 5.88 -3.64 5.21
C LEU A 356 5.69 -4.78 6.23
N GLU A 357 6.53 -4.83 7.27
CA GLU A 357 6.55 -5.87 8.29
C GLU A 357 5.28 -5.91 9.15
N GLY A 358 4.70 -4.74 9.43
CA GLY A 358 3.51 -4.61 10.28
C GLY A 358 2.16 -4.73 9.55
N ARG A 359 2.12 -5.11 8.26
CA ARG A 359 0.86 -5.11 7.49
C ARG A 359 -0.17 -6.09 8.03
N HIS A 360 -1.36 -5.59 8.36
CA HIS A 360 -2.50 -6.42 8.78
C HIS A 360 -3.23 -7.10 7.62
N TYR A 361 -2.98 -6.66 6.37
CA TYR A 361 -3.51 -7.28 5.16
C TYR A 361 -2.41 -7.51 4.12
N ARG A 362 -2.26 -8.77 3.67
CA ARG A 362 -1.21 -9.19 2.73
C ARG A 362 -1.24 -8.49 1.37
N PHE A 363 -2.39 -8.00 0.91
CA PHE A 363 -2.52 -7.33 -0.39
C PHE A 363 -2.21 -5.83 -0.35
N GLN A 364 -2.13 -5.23 0.84
CA GLN A 364 -1.91 -3.80 0.96
C GLN A 364 -0.48 -3.42 0.59
N CYS A 365 -0.37 -2.29 -0.13
CA CYS A 365 0.85 -1.57 -0.48
C CYS A 365 1.97 -2.38 -1.17
N VAL A 366 1.68 -3.58 -1.67
CA VAL A 366 2.61 -4.43 -2.43
C VAL A 366 2.06 -4.72 -3.82
N ASN A 367 2.95 -4.94 -4.79
CA ASN A 367 2.61 -5.31 -6.16
C ASN A 367 2.47 -6.83 -6.36
N ARG A 368 2.99 -7.64 -5.43
CA ARG A 368 2.90 -9.11 -5.47
C ARG A 368 2.84 -9.74 -4.08
N ILE A 369 2.31 -10.97 -4.05
CA ILE A 369 2.36 -11.91 -2.91
C ILE A 369 2.65 -13.34 -3.44
N TYR A 370 2.54 -14.35 -2.58
CA TYR A 370 2.83 -15.74 -2.90
C TYR A 370 1.66 -16.67 -2.54
N ASP A 371 1.35 -17.61 -3.43
CA ASP A 371 0.34 -18.64 -3.20
C ASP A 371 0.88 -19.86 -2.42
N ASP A 372 0.04 -20.88 -2.20
CA ASP A 372 0.39 -22.14 -1.52
C ASP A 372 1.58 -22.90 -2.14
N LYS A 373 1.96 -22.57 -3.37
CA LYS A 373 3.09 -23.16 -4.09
C LYS A 373 4.26 -22.17 -4.24
N ASN A 374 4.25 -21.08 -3.48
CA ASN A 374 5.20 -19.97 -3.56
C ASN A 374 5.31 -19.37 -4.98
N ARG A 375 4.23 -19.42 -5.75
CA ARG A 375 4.19 -18.75 -7.05
C ARG A 375 3.75 -17.31 -6.86
N THR A 376 4.34 -16.42 -7.64
CA THR A 376 3.98 -15.00 -7.61
C THR A 376 2.52 -14.80 -8.02
N VAL A 377 1.76 -14.16 -7.14
CA VAL A 377 0.42 -13.62 -7.42
C VAL A 377 0.54 -12.11 -7.47
N TRP A 378 0.31 -11.53 -8.65
CA TRP A 378 0.30 -10.07 -8.81
C TRP A 378 -0.94 -9.48 -8.16
N THR A 379 -0.77 -8.40 -7.40
CA THR A 379 -1.89 -7.67 -6.82
C THR A 379 -2.46 -6.69 -7.83
N GLN A 380 -3.73 -6.33 -7.66
CA GLN A 380 -4.40 -5.29 -8.45
C GLN A 380 -4.31 -3.91 -7.79
N GLN A 381 -3.44 -3.76 -6.77
CA GLN A 381 -3.33 -2.51 -6.04
C GLN A 381 -2.59 -1.47 -6.87
N LEU A 382 -3.31 -0.44 -7.33
CA LEU A 382 -2.80 0.61 -8.23
C LEU A 382 -1.54 1.28 -7.70
N TYR A 383 -1.46 1.48 -6.38
CA TYR A 383 -0.34 2.12 -5.70
C TYR A 383 0.89 1.22 -5.51
N GLY A 384 0.82 -0.05 -5.93
CA GLY A 384 1.98 -0.95 -5.99
C GLY A 384 3.09 -0.47 -6.93
N ALA A 385 2.85 0.62 -7.69
CA ALA A 385 3.84 1.25 -8.57
C ALA A 385 5.06 1.74 -7.79
N GLN A 386 4.86 2.20 -6.55
CA GLN A 386 5.95 2.63 -5.67
C GLN A 386 6.91 1.49 -5.36
N ILE A 387 6.39 0.32 -4.98
CA ILE A 387 7.21 -0.87 -4.74
C ILE A 387 7.88 -1.33 -6.03
N ALA A 388 7.15 -1.39 -7.15
CA ALA A 388 7.72 -1.81 -8.42
C ALA A 388 8.86 -0.89 -8.89
N LEU A 389 8.71 0.43 -8.76
CA LEU A 389 9.76 1.38 -9.08
C LEU A 389 10.95 1.25 -8.13
N TYR A 390 10.69 1.13 -6.83
CA TYR A 390 11.73 1.01 -5.82
C TYR A 390 12.61 -0.22 -6.07
N GLU A 391 11.98 -1.39 -6.23
CA GLU A 391 12.64 -2.64 -6.59
C GLU A 391 13.44 -2.54 -7.89
N SER A 392 12.85 -1.90 -8.91
CA SER A 392 13.50 -1.69 -10.21
C SER A 392 14.73 -0.79 -10.10
N ILE A 393 14.70 0.29 -9.33
CA ILE A 393 15.86 1.16 -9.10
C ILE A 393 16.95 0.36 -8.36
N LEU A 394 16.58 -0.39 -7.32
CA LEU A 394 17.54 -1.18 -6.52
C LEU A 394 18.28 -2.22 -7.36
N ALA A 395 17.61 -2.84 -8.34
CA ALA A 395 18.18 -3.84 -9.25
C ALA A 395 18.82 -3.24 -10.53
N SER A 396 18.76 -1.92 -10.72
CA SER A 396 19.14 -1.27 -11.97
C SER A 396 20.66 -0.98 -12.07
N PRO A 397 21.25 -1.04 -13.28
CA PRO A 397 22.63 -0.58 -13.51
C PRO A 397 22.82 0.94 -13.35
N HIS A 398 21.73 1.68 -13.13
CA HIS A 398 21.74 3.10 -12.78
C HIS A 398 22.01 3.35 -11.29
N ARG A 399 21.77 2.37 -10.42
CA ARG A 399 22.01 2.55 -8.98
C ARG A 399 23.49 2.62 -8.66
N THR A 400 23.86 3.63 -7.87
CA THR A 400 25.19 3.81 -7.29
C THR A 400 25.10 3.78 -5.76
N LEU A 401 26.13 3.26 -5.10
CA LEU A 401 26.36 3.37 -3.65
C LEU A 401 27.24 4.58 -3.31
N ASN A 402 27.89 5.18 -4.32
CA ASN A 402 28.62 6.42 -4.18
C ASN A 402 27.72 7.64 -4.49
N GLY A 403 27.30 8.34 -3.43
CA GLY A 403 26.50 9.55 -3.53
C GLY A 403 27.28 10.80 -4.02
N ASP A 404 28.61 10.80 -3.98
CA ASP A 404 29.41 11.93 -4.48
C ASP A 404 29.34 12.02 -6.01
N GLU A 405 29.27 10.87 -6.69
CA GLU A 405 29.20 10.72 -8.15
C GLU A 405 27.76 10.65 -8.70
N ALA A 406 26.75 10.60 -7.82
CA ALA A 406 25.35 10.47 -8.21
C ALA A 406 24.81 11.71 -8.95
N ASP A 407 23.94 11.48 -9.94
CA ASP A 407 23.22 12.53 -10.67
C ASP A 407 21.88 12.87 -10.01
N TYR A 408 21.24 11.86 -9.39
CA TYR A 408 19.97 11.99 -8.69
C TYR A 408 19.96 11.18 -7.40
N PHE A 409 19.10 11.58 -6.47
CA PHE A 409 18.92 10.94 -5.17
C PHE A 409 17.47 10.48 -5.00
N TYR A 410 17.23 9.18 -4.97
CA TYR A 410 15.90 8.62 -4.72
C TYR A 410 15.66 8.45 -3.21
N VAL A 411 14.54 8.98 -2.72
CA VAL A 411 14.15 8.90 -1.30
C VAL A 411 13.01 7.89 -1.13
N PRO A 412 13.25 6.71 -0.52
CA PRO A 412 12.29 5.61 -0.51
C PRO A 412 11.30 5.65 0.67
N VAL A 413 10.51 6.73 0.78
CA VAL A 413 9.38 6.78 1.73
C VAL A 413 8.18 6.07 1.12
N LEU A 414 7.62 5.06 1.80
CA LEU A 414 6.48 4.27 1.29
C LEU A 414 5.12 4.91 1.61
N ASP A 415 4.80 6.01 0.95
CA ASP A 415 3.63 6.83 1.24
C ASP A 415 2.29 6.10 1.10
N SER A 416 2.10 5.32 0.04
CA SER A 416 0.89 4.55 -0.16
C SER A 416 0.69 3.53 0.95
N CYS A 417 1.78 2.93 1.42
CA CYS A 417 1.73 2.01 2.54
C CYS A 417 1.34 2.74 3.82
N LEU A 418 1.99 3.85 4.13
CA LEU A 418 1.65 4.67 5.29
C LEU A 418 0.18 5.14 5.29
N ILE A 419 -0.34 5.58 4.14
CA ILE A 419 -1.75 5.98 4.02
C ILE A 419 -2.68 4.79 4.24
N THR A 420 -2.39 3.62 3.66
CA THR A 420 -3.21 2.42 3.93
C THR A 420 -3.17 1.97 5.38
N ARG A 421 -2.10 2.29 6.10
CA ARG A 421 -1.82 1.82 7.47
C ARG A 421 -2.02 2.88 8.56
N SER A 422 -2.49 4.07 8.20
CA SER A 422 -2.55 5.20 9.15
C SER A 422 -3.46 4.96 10.36
N ASP A 423 -4.42 4.05 10.24
CA ASP A 423 -5.28 3.54 11.29
C ASP A 423 -5.09 2.04 11.53
N ASP A 424 -3.89 1.51 11.24
CA ASP A 424 -3.64 0.09 11.45
C ASP A 424 -3.48 -0.23 12.94
N ALA A 425 -2.70 0.57 13.67
CA ALA A 425 -2.33 0.26 15.03
C ALA A 425 -2.11 1.52 15.90
N PRO A 426 -2.28 1.41 17.23
CA PRO A 426 -2.13 2.54 18.16
C PRO A 426 -0.82 3.32 18.02
N HIS A 427 0.30 2.64 17.73
CA HIS A 427 1.62 3.27 17.61
C HIS A 427 1.80 4.07 16.32
N LEU A 428 0.91 3.90 15.33
CA LEU A 428 0.88 4.69 14.09
C LEU A 428 -0.03 5.92 14.20
N LEU A 429 -0.81 6.06 15.28
CA LEU A 429 -1.69 7.22 15.46
C LEU A 429 -0.90 8.45 15.91
N LEU A 430 -1.09 9.57 15.23
CA LEU A 430 -0.55 10.85 15.67
C LEU A 430 -1.37 11.43 16.84
N PRO A 431 -0.73 11.91 17.93
CA PRO A 431 -1.43 12.22 19.18
C PRO A 431 -2.40 13.40 19.22
N ARG A 432 -2.66 14.18 18.16
CA ARG A 432 -3.53 15.37 18.31
C ARG A 432 -4.26 15.97 17.12
N ASP A 433 -4.10 15.48 15.89
CA ASP A 433 -4.75 16.12 14.75
C ASP A 433 -5.63 15.12 14.00
N LEU A 434 -6.91 15.53 13.83
CA LEU A 434 -7.99 14.93 13.05
C LEU A 434 -7.46 13.83 12.12
N ARG A 435 -7.78 12.54 12.37
CA ARG A 435 -7.47 11.31 11.60
C ARG A 435 -7.31 11.48 10.07
N ARG A 436 -6.32 12.26 9.64
CA ARG A 436 -6.10 12.69 8.25
C ARG A 436 -4.82 12.03 7.79
N ARG A 437 -4.98 11.03 6.95
CA ARG A 437 -3.90 10.18 6.43
C ARG A 437 -2.92 11.00 5.59
N SER A 438 -3.41 12.00 4.85
CA SER A 438 -2.55 12.93 4.10
C SER A 438 -1.70 13.83 5.01
N TYR A 439 -2.21 14.26 6.16
CA TYR A 439 -1.40 15.02 7.13
C TYR A 439 -0.35 14.12 7.78
N HIS A 440 -0.73 12.89 8.13
CA HIS A 440 0.20 11.89 8.63
C HIS A 440 1.33 11.59 7.63
N ALA A 441 0.99 11.41 6.35
CA ALA A 441 1.96 11.22 5.29
C ALA A 441 2.89 12.43 5.12
N LEU A 442 2.36 13.65 5.20
CA LEU A 442 3.17 14.88 5.17
C LEU A 442 4.23 14.87 6.27
N GLU A 443 3.85 14.58 7.52
CA GLU A 443 4.78 14.58 8.65
C GLU A 443 5.86 13.49 8.49
N TYR A 444 5.52 12.31 7.95
CA TYR A 444 6.52 11.28 7.64
C TYR A 444 7.53 11.73 6.59
N TYR A 445 7.07 12.37 5.51
CA TYR A 445 7.96 12.96 4.51
C TYR A 445 8.87 14.03 5.12
N ARG A 446 8.32 14.88 6.00
CA ARG A 446 9.09 15.91 6.72
C ARG A 446 10.15 15.29 7.63
N MET A 447 9.82 14.23 8.36
CA MET A 447 10.76 13.50 9.21
C MET A 447 11.88 12.83 8.41
N ALA A 448 11.56 12.24 7.25
CA ALA A 448 12.56 11.67 6.35
C ALA A 448 13.50 12.75 5.80
N TYR A 449 12.96 13.91 5.43
CA TYR A 449 13.74 15.09 5.07
C TYR A 449 14.67 15.53 6.21
N ASP A 450 14.14 15.68 7.43
CA ASP A 450 14.93 16.10 8.60
C ASP A 450 16.11 15.12 8.84
N HIS A 451 15.86 13.82 8.72
CA HIS A 451 16.90 12.79 8.82
C HIS A 451 17.94 12.94 7.70
N ILE A 452 17.52 13.07 6.44
CA ILE A 452 18.44 13.23 5.30
C ILE A 452 19.31 14.48 5.46
N ALA A 453 18.70 15.62 5.80
CA ALA A 453 19.39 16.89 5.94
C ALA A 453 20.41 16.89 7.09
N GLN A 454 20.18 16.07 8.13
CA GLN A 454 21.08 15.94 9.29
C GLN A 454 22.19 14.91 9.07
N GLN A 455 21.89 13.75 8.46
CA GLN A 455 22.82 12.63 8.38
C GLN A 455 23.62 12.57 7.09
N TYR A 456 23.13 13.19 6.01
CA TYR A 456 23.74 13.08 4.69
C TYR A 456 24.18 14.45 4.14
N PRO A 457 25.35 14.53 3.49
CA PRO A 457 25.87 15.81 2.97
C PRO A 457 25.23 16.25 1.66
N TYR A 458 24.38 15.42 1.05
CA TYR A 458 23.95 15.59 -0.34
C TYR A 458 22.82 16.60 -0.54
N TRP A 459 21.90 16.73 0.42
CA TRP A 459 20.73 17.61 0.28
C TRP A 459 21.10 19.07 -0.01
N ASN A 460 22.07 19.59 0.74
CA ASN A 460 22.48 21.00 0.65
C ASN A 460 23.23 21.34 -0.64
N ARG A 461 23.68 20.36 -1.44
CA ARG A 461 24.40 20.60 -2.71
C ARG A 461 23.52 21.34 -3.73
N THR A 462 22.23 21.02 -3.76
CA THR A 462 21.27 21.60 -4.71
C THR A 462 20.04 22.18 -4.05
N SER A 463 19.95 22.10 -2.71
CA SER A 463 18.74 22.34 -1.92
C SER A 463 17.58 21.43 -2.35
N GLY A 464 17.87 20.15 -2.57
CA GLY A 464 16.88 19.12 -2.90
C GLY A 464 16.50 19.00 -4.38
N ARG A 465 17.03 19.83 -5.29
CA ARG A 465 16.59 19.82 -6.71
C ARG A 465 16.88 18.53 -7.46
N ASP A 466 17.89 17.78 -7.03
CA ASP A 466 18.29 16.47 -7.56
C ASP A 466 17.68 15.30 -6.77
N HIS A 467 16.79 15.59 -5.81
CA HIS A 467 16.06 14.57 -5.04
C HIS A 467 14.75 14.20 -5.71
N ILE A 468 14.39 12.92 -5.63
CA ILE A 468 13.21 12.33 -6.23
C ILE A 468 12.36 11.71 -5.12
N TRP A 469 11.11 12.15 -5.04
CA TRP A 469 10.12 11.69 -4.05
C TRP A 469 8.90 11.14 -4.77
N PHE A 470 8.35 10.01 -4.32
CA PHE A 470 7.21 9.38 -4.99
C PHE A 470 5.93 9.46 -4.18
N PHE A 471 5.02 10.32 -4.62
CA PHE A 471 3.65 10.43 -4.11
C PHE A 471 2.71 9.55 -4.92
N SER A 472 2.59 8.30 -4.50
CA SER A 472 1.85 7.28 -5.24
C SER A 472 0.36 7.21 -4.86
N TRP A 473 -0.11 7.94 -3.85
CA TRP A 473 -1.53 7.96 -3.49
C TRP A 473 -2.36 8.93 -4.34
N ASP A 474 -3.67 8.73 -4.34
CA ASP A 474 -4.72 9.44 -5.07
C ASP A 474 -4.50 10.94 -5.36
N GLU A 475 -4.26 11.75 -4.32
CA GLU A 475 -4.09 13.21 -4.40
C GLU A 475 -2.66 13.63 -4.81
N GLY A 476 -1.74 12.68 -4.98
CA GLY A 476 -0.35 12.91 -5.36
C GLY A 476 0.37 13.84 -4.41
N ALA A 477 1.24 14.71 -4.94
CA ALA A 477 2.07 15.62 -4.15
C ALA A 477 1.31 16.85 -3.61
N CYS A 478 -0.03 16.84 -3.58
CA CYS A 478 -0.80 17.90 -2.94
C CYS A 478 -0.39 18.05 -1.47
N TYR A 479 -0.31 16.99 -0.70
CA TYR A 479 0.07 17.05 0.71
C TYR A 479 1.59 17.04 0.95
N ALA A 480 2.42 17.30 -0.07
CA ALA A 480 3.87 17.34 0.13
C ALA A 480 4.25 18.43 1.16
N PRO A 481 5.22 18.18 2.07
CA PRO A 481 5.72 19.21 2.96
C PRO A 481 6.53 20.26 2.19
N LYS A 482 6.50 21.51 2.66
CA LYS A 482 7.17 22.63 1.98
C LYS A 482 8.67 22.42 1.83
N GLU A 483 9.28 21.70 2.78
CA GLU A 483 10.72 21.46 2.87
C GLU A 483 11.27 20.73 1.64
N ILE A 484 10.47 19.81 1.09
CA ILE A 484 10.92 18.98 -0.04
C ILE A 484 10.44 19.50 -1.39
N TRP A 485 9.62 20.56 -1.44
CA TRP A 485 8.93 20.97 -2.68
C TRP A 485 9.87 21.35 -3.83
N ASN A 486 11.10 21.78 -3.53
CA ASN A 486 12.11 22.10 -4.54
C ASN A 486 12.61 20.87 -5.32
N SER A 487 12.31 19.66 -4.82
CA SER A 487 12.66 18.37 -5.40
C SER A 487 11.75 17.97 -6.55
N MET A 488 12.10 16.90 -7.25
CA MET A 488 11.26 16.26 -8.25
C MET A 488 10.20 15.37 -7.59
N MET A 489 8.94 15.62 -7.92
CA MET A 489 7.82 14.78 -7.48
C MET A 489 7.45 13.80 -8.58
N LEU A 490 7.43 12.52 -8.24
CA LEU A 490 6.78 11.48 -9.03
C LEU A 490 5.35 11.35 -8.52
N VAL A 491 4.38 11.45 -9.42
CA VAL A 491 2.94 11.40 -9.10
C VAL A 491 2.19 10.58 -10.14
N HIS A 492 0.97 10.16 -9.87
CA HIS A 492 0.14 9.48 -10.88
C HIS A 492 -0.69 10.43 -11.74
N TRP A 493 -0.78 11.71 -11.37
CA TRP A 493 -1.52 12.71 -12.15
C TRP A 493 -0.92 14.11 -12.08
N GLY A 494 -1.03 14.84 -13.18
CA GLY A 494 -0.47 16.19 -13.31
C GLY A 494 -1.40 17.30 -12.79
N ASN A 495 -1.99 17.16 -11.61
CA ASN A 495 -2.90 18.19 -11.07
C ASN A 495 -2.11 19.46 -10.66
N THR A 496 -2.16 20.51 -11.48
CA THR A 496 -1.46 21.78 -11.21
C THR A 496 -2.13 22.66 -10.16
N ASN A 497 -3.31 22.29 -9.66
CA ASN A 497 -4.10 23.08 -8.70
C ASN A 497 -4.50 24.49 -9.22
N THR A 498 -4.43 24.73 -10.55
CA THR A 498 -4.73 26.06 -11.13
C THR A 498 -6.23 26.29 -11.34
N LYS A 499 -7.00 25.22 -11.56
CA LYS A 499 -8.46 25.28 -11.80
C LYS A 499 -9.28 24.93 -10.55
N HIS A 500 -8.72 24.10 -9.68
CA HIS A 500 -9.31 23.66 -8.41
C HIS A 500 -8.22 23.84 -7.37
N LYS A 501 -8.52 24.52 -6.25
CA LYS A 501 -7.59 24.79 -5.15
C LYS A 501 -7.87 23.95 -3.91
N ASN A 502 -8.73 22.95 -4.06
CA ASN A 502 -9.25 22.11 -3.00
C ASN A 502 -9.08 20.64 -3.37
N SER A 503 -9.04 19.81 -2.36
CA SER A 503 -9.03 18.35 -2.43
C SER A 503 -10.22 17.83 -3.21
N THR A 504 -9.97 16.81 -4.03
CA THR A 504 -10.97 16.20 -4.92
C THR A 504 -11.43 14.83 -4.46
N THR A 505 -10.79 14.27 -3.44
CA THR A 505 -11.16 13.01 -2.80
C THR A 505 -12.53 13.10 -2.10
N ALA A 506 -13.31 12.03 -2.22
CA ALA A 506 -14.50 11.78 -1.40
C ALA A 506 -14.13 11.14 -0.06
N TYR A 507 -12.89 10.71 0.14
CA TYR A 507 -12.39 10.20 1.42
C TYR A 507 -11.95 11.36 2.32
N TRP A 508 -12.78 11.71 3.29
CA TRP A 508 -12.52 12.82 4.22
C TRP A 508 -11.15 12.73 4.92
N ALA A 509 -10.66 11.52 5.19
CA ALA A 509 -9.36 11.30 5.82
C ALA A 509 -8.17 11.62 4.90
N ASP A 510 -8.38 11.66 3.59
CA ASP A 510 -7.35 12.02 2.59
C ASP A 510 -7.48 13.47 2.14
N ASN A 511 -8.45 14.20 2.69
CA ASN A 511 -8.65 15.58 2.35
C ASN A 511 -7.48 16.42 2.91
N TRP A 512 -6.86 17.20 2.03
CA TRP A 512 -5.69 18.01 2.36
C TRP A 512 -6.00 19.49 2.61
N ASP A 513 -7.25 19.93 2.47
CA ASP A 513 -7.63 21.36 2.52
C ASP A 513 -7.27 22.03 3.84
N ASP A 514 -7.39 21.28 4.93
CA ASP A 514 -7.17 21.79 6.28
C ASP A 514 -5.71 21.63 6.74
N ILE A 515 -4.80 21.14 5.88
CA ILE A 515 -3.38 21.05 6.22
C ILE A 515 -2.82 22.49 6.32
N PRO A 516 -2.23 22.88 7.48
CA PRO A 516 -1.72 24.22 7.66
C PRO A 516 -0.66 24.63 6.62
N LEU A 517 -0.75 25.86 6.12
CA LEU A 517 0.18 26.40 5.12
C LEU A 517 1.62 26.50 5.63
N ASP A 518 1.84 26.61 6.94
CA ASP A 518 3.19 26.57 7.52
C ASP A 518 3.81 25.17 7.46
N LYS A 519 3.01 24.11 7.25
CA LYS A 519 3.47 22.73 7.07
C LYS A 519 3.64 22.39 5.59
N ARG A 520 2.56 22.52 4.82
CA ARG A 520 2.56 22.21 3.38
C ARG A 520 3.26 23.27 2.54
N GLY A 521 3.15 24.54 2.90
CA GLY A 521 3.56 25.64 2.04
C GLY A 521 2.50 25.99 0.99
N ASN A 522 2.77 27.05 0.23
CA ASN A 522 1.87 27.57 -0.82
C ASN A 522 2.37 27.14 -2.21
N HIS A 523 2.38 25.84 -2.46
CA HIS A 523 2.80 25.26 -3.74
C HIS A 523 1.65 24.54 -4.47
N PRO A 524 1.70 24.40 -5.81
CA PRO A 524 0.73 23.59 -6.54
C PRO A 524 0.92 22.09 -6.20
N CYS A 525 0.01 21.21 -6.62
CA CYS A 525 0.21 19.77 -6.42
C CYS A 525 1.14 19.13 -7.46
N PHE A 526 1.43 19.85 -8.55
CA PHE A 526 2.29 19.41 -9.65
C PHE A 526 2.88 20.62 -10.38
N ASP A 527 4.20 20.63 -10.59
CA ASP A 527 4.90 21.60 -11.43
C ASP A 527 5.43 20.91 -12.71
N PRO A 528 4.85 21.17 -13.89
CA PRO A 528 5.23 20.50 -15.13
C PRO A 528 6.65 20.79 -15.60
N ARG A 529 7.36 21.73 -14.96
CA ARG A 529 8.77 22.04 -15.28
C ARG A 529 9.76 21.09 -14.60
N LYS A 530 9.36 20.40 -13.53
CA LYS A 530 10.25 19.54 -12.73
C LYS A 530 9.65 18.17 -12.38
N ASP A 531 8.33 18.05 -12.28
CA ASP A 531 7.66 16.85 -11.79
C ASP A 531 7.28 15.90 -12.93
N LEU A 532 7.16 14.60 -12.62
CA LEU A 532 6.87 13.55 -13.60
C LEU A 532 5.61 12.80 -13.23
N VAL A 533 4.78 12.52 -14.25
CA VAL A 533 3.62 11.64 -14.13
C VAL A 533 4.03 10.21 -14.47
N LEU A 534 3.88 9.30 -13.52
CA LEU A 534 4.15 7.88 -13.68
C LEU A 534 2.85 7.07 -13.78
N PRO A 535 2.82 6.01 -14.60
CA PRO A 535 1.69 5.11 -14.64
C PRO A 535 1.53 4.40 -13.29
N ALA A 536 0.31 4.03 -12.96
CA ALA A 536 0.07 3.14 -11.84
C ALA A 536 0.40 1.70 -12.15
N TRP A 537 0.41 0.89 -11.10
CA TRP A 537 0.61 -0.52 -11.21
C TRP A 537 -0.56 -1.17 -11.95
N LYS A 538 -0.21 -1.97 -12.96
CA LYS A 538 -1.12 -2.86 -13.65
C LYS A 538 -0.53 -4.25 -13.57
N GLU A 539 -1.37 -5.21 -13.20
CA GLU A 539 -0.98 -6.61 -13.25
C GLU A 539 -0.46 -6.92 -14.66
N PRO A 540 0.67 -7.64 -14.80
CA PRO A 540 1.11 -8.12 -16.10
C PRO A 540 0.08 -9.11 -16.65
N ASN A 541 -0.88 -8.63 -17.45
CA ASN A 541 -1.89 -9.47 -18.09
C ASN A 541 -1.39 -9.91 -19.48
N PRO A 542 -0.89 -11.15 -19.62
CA PRO A 542 -0.31 -11.60 -20.89
C PRO A 542 -1.35 -11.70 -22.00
N GLY A 543 -2.63 -11.91 -21.69
CA GLY A 543 -3.70 -12.09 -22.68
C GLY A 543 -3.89 -10.86 -23.57
N ALA A 544 -4.02 -9.68 -22.97
CA ALA A 544 -4.19 -8.44 -23.73
C ALA A 544 -2.99 -8.13 -24.66
N ILE A 545 -1.79 -8.49 -24.20
CA ILE A 545 -0.54 -8.27 -24.92
C ILE A 545 -0.37 -9.28 -26.05
N TRP A 546 -0.62 -10.57 -25.79
CA TRP A 546 -0.56 -11.65 -26.78
C TRP A 546 -1.57 -11.46 -27.91
N LEU A 547 -2.79 -11.02 -27.56
CA LEU A 547 -3.84 -10.70 -28.53
C LEU A 547 -3.52 -9.42 -29.34
N LYS A 548 -2.46 -8.69 -28.97
CA LYS A 548 -2.04 -7.42 -29.60
C LYS A 548 -3.22 -6.48 -29.76
N LEU A 549 -4.05 -6.36 -28.72
CA LEU A 549 -5.27 -5.54 -28.76
C LEU A 549 -4.98 -4.09 -29.14
N TRP A 550 -3.84 -3.55 -28.68
CA TRP A 550 -3.33 -2.23 -29.06
C TRP A 550 -3.13 -2.04 -30.57
N ALA A 551 -2.81 -3.10 -31.32
CA ALA A 551 -2.58 -3.07 -32.76
C ALA A 551 -3.85 -3.25 -33.59
N ARG A 552 -5.03 -3.32 -32.95
CA ARG A 552 -6.31 -3.51 -33.67
C ARG A 552 -6.56 -2.36 -34.66
N PRO A 553 -6.81 -2.66 -35.97
CA PRO A 553 -7.02 -1.64 -36.98
C PRO A 553 -8.22 -0.74 -36.70
N ARG A 554 -8.14 0.54 -37.09
CA ARG A 554 -9.23 1.52 -36.91
C ARG A 554 -10.58 1.04 -37.44
N LYS A 555 -10.62 0.34 -38.59
CA LYS A 555 -11.86 -0.22 -39.17
C LYS A 555 -12.59 -1.24 -38.28
N ASN A 556 -11.88 -1.83 -37.32
CA ASN A 556 -12.43 -2.80 -36.38
C ASN A 556 -12.76 -2.16 -35.02
N ARG A 557 -12.62 -0.84 -34.88
CA ARG A 557 -12.98 -0.07 -33.68
C ARG A 557 -14.36 0.55 -33.90
N THR A 558 -15.40 -0.19 -33.55
CA THR A 558 -16.80 0.13 -33.83
C THR A 558 -17.40 1.12 -32.83
N THR A 559 -16.85 1.21 -31.62
CA THR A 559 -17.31 2.13 -30.59
C THR A 559 -16.52 3.44 -30.69
N LEU A 560 -17.21 4.57 -30.83
CA LEU A 560 -16.57 5.88 -30.87
C LEU A 560 -15.99 6.24 -29.51
N PHE A 561 -16.80 6.15 -28.45
CA PHE A 561 -16.39 6.51 -27.09
C PHE A 561 -16.82 5.46 -26.07
N TYR A 562 -15.90 5.11 -25.16
CA TYR A 562 -16.15 4.13 -24.10
C TYR A 562 -15.75 4.66 -22.72
N PHE A 563 -16.64 4.49 -21.75
CA PHE A 563 -16.37 4.69 -20.33
C PHE A 563 -17.11 3.65 -19.49
N ASN A 564 -16.38 2.94 -18.65
CA ASN A 564 -16.92 2.02 -17.67
C ASN A 564 -16.42 2.39 -16.25
N GLY A 565 -17.34 2.72 -15.36
CA GLY A 565 -16.99 3.06 -13.98
C GLY A 565 -18.17 3.62 -13.19
N ASN A 566 -17.91 4.00 -11.94
CA ASN A 566 -18.95 4.56 -11.07
C ASN A 566 -19.54 5.86 -11.67
N LEU A 567 -20.86 5.87 -11.90
CA LEU A 567 -21.61 6.97 -12.52
C LEU A 567 -22.40 7.81 -11.50
N GLY A 568 -22.19 7.58 -10.21
CA GLY A 568 -22.85 8.27 -9.09
C GLY A 568 -24.22 7.71 -8.70
N SER A 569 -24.83 8.31 -7.67
CA SER A 569 -26.04 7.82 -6.97
C SER A 569 -27.28 7.56 -7.82
N ALA A 570 -27.35 8.14 -9.02
CA ALA A 570 -28.41 7.87 -9.99
C ALA A 570 -28.43 6.40 -10.47
N TYR A 571 -27.33 5.68 -10.31
CA TYR A 571 -27.15 4.29 -10.72
C TYR A 571 -27.04 3.35 -9.52
N GLU A 572 -27.34 2.06 -9.74
CA GLU A 572 -27.24 1.05 -8.68
C GLU A 572 -25.79 0.87 -8.22
N GLY A 573 -25.59 0.83 -6.90
CA GLY A 573 -24.25 0.81 -6.29
C GLY A 573 -23.38 2.05 -6.57
N GLY A 574 -23.94 3.10 -7.18
CA GLY A 574 -23.23 4.34 -7.48
C GLY A 574 -22.97 5.18 -6.23
N ARG A 575 -21.81 5.86 -6.20
CA ARG A 575 -21.40 6.66 -5.03
C ARG A 575 -22.25 7.91 -4.86
N PRO A 576 -22.68 8.25 -3.63
CA PRO A 576 -23.49 9.44 -3.38
C PRO A 576 -22.70 10.74 -3.41
N GLU A 577 -21.41 10.73 -3.15
CA GLU A 577 -20.61 11.93 -2.99
C GLU A 577 -20.34 12.62 -4.35
N ASP A 578 -20.78 13.86 -4.49
CA ASP A 578 -20.54 14.70 -5.67
C ASP A 578 -19.05 15.03 -5.86
N THR A 579 -18.28 15.01 -4.76
CA THR A 579 -16.84 15.26 -4.76
C THR A 579 -16.10 14.18 -5.55
N TYR A 580 -16.58 12.94 -5.50
CA TYR A 580 -16.06 11.87 -6.33
C TYR A 580 -16.18 12.22 -7.81
N SER A 581 -15.04 12.21 -8.52
CA SER A 581 -14.90 12.63 -9.92
C SER A 581 -15.30 14.08 -10.22
N MET A 582 -15.46 14.93 -9.20
CA MET A 582 -15.84 16.35 -9.33
C MET A 582 -17.13 16.57 -10.15
N GLY A 583 -18.09 15.64 -10.05
CA GLY A 583 -19.34 15.66 -10.80
C GLY A 583 -19.23 15.30 -12.30
N ILE A 584 -18.03 15.00 -12.80
CA ILE A 584 -17.77 14.78 -14.24
C ILE A 584 -18.46 13.49 -14.71
N ARG A 585 -18.33 12.40 -13.96
CA ARG A 585 -18.90 11.09 -14.35
C ARG A 585 -20.42 11.11 -14.32
N GLN A 586 -21.00 11.78 -13.34
CA GLN A 586 -22.44 11.97 -13.20
C GLN A 586 -23.01 12.78 -14.37
N LYS A 587 -22.31 13.85 -14.78
CA LYS A 587 -22.71 14.65 -15.95
C LYS A 587 -22.57 13.84 -17.24
N LEU A 588 -21.46 13.12 -17.42
CA LEU A 588 -21.29 12.22 -18.57
C LEU A 588 -22.42 11.20 -18.64
N ALA A 589 -22.80 10.60 -17.51
CA ALA A 589 -23.87 9.62 -17.44
C ALA A 589 -25.25 10.22 -17.72
N ALA A 590 -25.54 11.43 -17.25
CA ALA A 590 -26.80 12.12 -17.53
C ALA A 590 -26.96 12.47 -19.03
N GLU A 591 -25.86 12.76 -19.71
CA GLU A 591 -25.89 13.08 -21.15
C GLU A 591 -25.80 11.82 -22.02
N PHE A 592 -24.90 10.88 -21.73
CA PHE A 592 -24.55 9.78 -22.64
C PHE A 592 -24.72 8.38 -22.05
N GLY A 593 -25.32 8.23 -20.86
CA GLY A 593 -25.53 6.94 -20.20
C GLY A 593 -26.16 5.89 -21.12
N SER A 594 -25.46 4.77 -21.29
CA SER A 594 -25.88 3.65 -22.16
C SER A 594 -26.59 2.54 -21.39
N THR A 595 -26.57 2.60 -20.07
CA THR A 595 -27.36 1.74 -19.18
C THR A 595 -28.46 2.55 -18.50
N PRO A 596 -29.65 1.98 -18.26
CA PRO A 596 -30.70 2.66 -17.52
C PRO A 596 -30.25 3.05 -16.10
N ASN A 597 -30.62 4.25 -15.68
CA ASN A 597 -30.51 4.67 -14.28
C ASN A 597 -31.61 4.02 -13.42
N LYS A 598 -31.66 4.34 -12.11
CA LYS A 598 -32.69 3.83 -11.18
C LYS A 598 -34.13 4.17 -11.59
N GLN A 599 -34.33 5.17 -12.43
CA GLN A 599 -35.61 5.57 -12.99
C GLN A 599 -35.90 4.92 -14.35
N GLY A 600 -35.05 3.99 -14.81
CA GLY A 600 -35.21 3.29 -16.08
C GLY A 600 -34.86 4.13 -17.32
N SER A 601 -34.23 5.29 -17.15
CA SER A 601 -33.92 6.22 -18.25
C SER A 601 -32.46 6.12 -18.71
N LEU A 602 -32.24 6.25 -20.02
CA LEU A 602 -30.91 6.42 -20.62
C LEU A 602 -30.47 7.90 -20.62
N GLY A 603 -29.21 8.16 -21.00
CA GLY A 603 -28.70 9.51 -21.18
C GLY A 603 -29.45 10.30 -22.27
N ARG A 604 -29.54 11.62 -22.09
CA ARG A 604 -30.29 12.53 -22.99
C ARG A 604 -29.88 12.46 -24.47
N GLN A 605 -28.59 12.22 -24.69
CA GLN A 605 -27.90 12.12 -25.97
C GLN A 605 -27.31 10.72 -26.16
N HIS A 606 -27.98 9.70 -25.65
CA HIS A 606 -27.58 8.31 -25.87
C HIS A 606 -27.38 8.02 -27.37
N ALA A 607 -26.27 7.38 -27.71
CA ALA A 607 -25.89 7.00 -29.06
C ALA A 607 -25.37 5.57 -29.08
N ALA A 608 -25.62 4.85 -30.18
CA ALA A 608 -25.29 3.42 -30.30
C ALA A 608 -23.79 3.13 -30.29
N ASP A 609 -22.97 4.08 -30.76
CA ASP A 609 -21.50 4.01 -30.80
C ASP A 609 -20.84 4.67 -29.57
N VAL A 610 -21.63 5.07 -28.57
CA VAL A 610 -21.14 5.63 -27.29
C VAL A 610 -21.56 4.71 -26.15
N THR A 611 -20.58 4.21 -25.41
CA THR A 611 -20.79 3.35 -24.24
C THR A 611 -20.39 4.08 -22.97
N VAL A 612 -21.35 4.42 -22.12
CA VAL A 612 -21.12 4.96 -20.77
C VAL A 612 -21.92 4.10 -19.79
N THR A 613 -21.24 3.28 -19.00
CA THR A 613 -21.88 2.30 -18.11
C THR A 613 -21.18 2.17 -16.76
N TYR A 614 -21.92 1.70 -15.76
CA TYR A 614 -21.40 1.30 -14.45
C TYR A 614 -21.28 -0.22 -14.30
N LEU A 615 -21.80 -0.99 -15.26
CA LEU A 615 -21.82 -2.44 -15.21
C LEU A 615 -20.44 -3.00 -15.53
N ARG A 616 -19.87 -3.78 -14.61
CA ARG A 616 -18.60 -4.48 -14.83
C ARG A 616 -18.79 -5.55 -15.91
N THR A 617 -17.76 -5.75 -16.73
CA THR A 617 -17.74 -6.73 -17.83
C THR A 617 -16.47 -7.57 -17.76
N GLU A 618 -16.58 -8.87 -18.04
CA GLU A 618 -15.41 -9.75 -18.18
C GLU A 618 -14.63 -9.47 -19.49
N LYS A 619 -15.24 -8.76 -20.44
CA LYS A 619 -14.65 -8.39 -21.74
C LYS A 619 -14.10 -6.97 -21.77
N TYR A 620 -13.84 -6.38 -20.61
CA TYR A 620 -13.41 -4.98 -20.47
C TYR A 620 -12.27 -4.59 -21.42
N TYR A 621 -11.21 -5.39 -21.51
CA TYR A 621 -10.08 -5.09 -22.42
C TYR A 621 -10.43 -5.21 -23.90
N GLU A 622 -11.33 -6.12 -24.28
CA GLU A 622 -11.80 -6.26 -25.66
C GLU A 622 -12.68 -5.06 -26.07
N GLU A 623 -13.51 -4.58 -25.14
CA GLU A 623 -14.37 -3.41 -25.31
C GLU A 623 -13.54 -2.13 -25.44
N LEU A 624 -12.49 -1.96 -24.63
CA LEU A 624 -11.51 -0.88 -24.82
C LEU A 624 -10.83 -0.98 -26.19
N ALA A 625 -10.43 -2.18 -26.60
CA ALA A 625 -9.77 -2.42 -27.88
C ALA A 625 -10.69 -2.23 -29.10
N SER A 626 -12.01 -2.40 -28.95
CA SER A 626 -13.01 -2.07 -29.99
C SER A 626 -13.41 -0.59 -29.98
N SER A 627 -12.85 0.22 -29.09
CA SER A 627 -13.17 1.63 -28.96
C SER A 627 -12.10 2.53 -29.58
N VAL A 628 -12.53 3.69 -30.11
CA VAL A 628 -11.61 4.72 -30.65
C VAL A 628 -11.11 5.61 -29.51
N PHE A 629 -12.03 6.15 -28.72
CA PHE A 629 -11.75 7.03 -27.59
C PHE A 629 -12.21 6.39 -26.27
N CYS A 630 -11.41 6.53 -25.21
CA CYS A 630 -11.74 5.97 -23.90
C CYS A 630 -11.64 7.05 -22.82
N GLY A 631 -12.70 7.20 -22.03
CA GLY A 631 -12.77 8.20 -20.97
C GLY A 631 -11.80 7.89 -19.83
N VAL A 632 -10.88 8.82 -19.57
CA VAL A 632 -9.98 8.81 -18.42
C VAL A 632 -10.44 9.91 -17.48
N LEU A 633 -11.44 9.57 -16.66
CA LEU A 633 -12.11 10.51 -15.76
C LEU A 633 -11.64 10.30 -14.32
N PRO A 634 -11.38 11.38 -13.56
CA PRO A 634 -10.92 11.30 -12.18
C PRO A 634 -11.90 10.52 -11.30
N GLY A 635 -11.39 9.92 -10.23
CA GLY A 635 -12.16 9.29 -9.16
C GLY A 635 -12.03 10.12 -7.88
N ASP A 636 -11.48 9.50 -6.84
CA ASP A 636 -10.92 10.20 -5.68
C ASP A 636 -9.56 10.78 -6.09
N GLY A 637 -9.58 11.81 -6.92
CA GLY A 637 -8.36 12.28 -7.58
C GLY A 637 -8.05 11.54 -8.88
N TRP A 638 -6.90 10.85 -8.97
CA TRP A 638 -6.43 10.23 -10.22
C TRP A 638 -7.29 9.05 -10.73
N SER A 639 -7.07 8.63 -11.98
CA SER A 639 -7.80 7.53 -12.64
C SER A 639 -6.84 6.53 -13.29
N GLY A 640 -6.82 5.31 -12.77
CA GLY A 640 -6.07 4.17 -13.36
C GLY A 640 -6.58 3.63 -14.67
N ARG A 641 -7.39 4.39 -15.41
CA ARG A 641 -7.89 4.00 -16.73
C ARG A 641 -6.98 4.46 -17.87
N MET A 642 -6.02 5.34 -17.60
CA MET A 642 -5.11 5.84 -18.63
C MET A 642 -4.29 4.69 -19.22
N GLU A 643 -3.72 3.86 -18.37
CA GLU A 643 -2.91 2.70 -18.74
C GLU A 643 -3.76 1.66 -19.47
N ASP A 644 -4.98 1.37 -18.98
CA ASP A 644 -5.91 0.45 -19.65
C ASP A 644 -6.33 0.97 -21.03
N SER A 645 -6.43 2.29 -21.22
CA SER A 645 -6.75 2.84 -22.55
C SER A 645 -5.56 2.64 -23.49
N MET A 646 -4.36 3.01 -23.02
CA MET A 646 -3.13 2.96 -23.81
C MET A 646 -2.73 1.52 -24.18
N LEU A 647 -2.78 0.57 -23.23
CA LEU A 647 -2.40 -0.83 -23.44
C LEU A 647 -3.33 -1.58 -24.41
N GLN A 648 -4.54 -1.06 -24.64
CA GLN A 648 -5.53 -1.59 -25.57
C GLN A 648 -5.65 -0.73 -26.86
N GLY A 649 -4.79 0.28 -27.01
CA GLY A 649 -4.72 1.16 -28.17
C GLY A 649 -5.95 2.07 -28.33
N CYS A 650 -6.72 2.26 -27.27
CA CYS A 650 -7.79 3.23 -27.21
C CYS A 650 -7.22 4.61 -26.87
N ILE A 651 -7.64 5.65 -27.57
CA ILE A 651 -7.11 7.00 -27.35
C ILE A 651 -7.66 7.54 -26.03
N PRO A 652 -6.82 7.80 -25.01
CA PRO A 652 -7.31 8.30 -23.74
C PRO A 652 -7.84 9.73 -23.88
N VAL A 653 -9.07 9.95 -23.41
CA VAL A 653 -9.71 11.27 -23.32
C VAL A 653 -9.72 11.69 -21.86
N ILE A 654 -8.79 12.58 -21.51
CA ILE A 654 -8.61 13.08 -20.15
C ILE A 654 -9.54 14.28 -19.94
N ILE A 655 -10.43 14.20 -18.94
CA ILE A 655 -11.33 15.31 -18.55
C ILE A 655 -11.16 15.57 -17.07
N GLN A 656 -10.64 16.75 -16.72
CA GLN A 656 -10.28 17.12 -15.34
C GLN A 656 -10.77 18.53 -14.93
N CYS A 657 -11.73 19.11 -15.65
CA CYS A 657 -12.34 20.38 -15.24
C CYS A 657 -13.54 20.07 -14.32
N ALA A 658 -13.51 20.54 -13.06
CA ALA A 658 -14.66 20.37 -12.17
C ALA A 658 -15.89 21.03 -12.75
N TYR A 659 -17.01 20.33 -12.64
CA TYR A 659 -18.30 20.88 -12.97
C TYR A 659 -18.71 21.84 -11.85
N LYS A 660 -18.71 23.15 -12.13
CA LYS A 660 -19.38 24.11 -11.25
C LYS A 660 -20.88 23.86 -11.39
N LYS A 661 -21.52 23.26 -10.38
CA LYS A 661 -23.00 23.33 -10.26
C LYS A 661 -23.31 24.83 -10.36
N MET A 662 -23.96 25.26 -11.45
CA MET A 662 -24.63 26.54 -11.46
C MET A 662 -25.69 26.43 -10.38
N THR A 663 -25.38 26.89 -9.18
CA THR A 663 -26.43 27.24 -8.23
C THR A 663 -27.27 28.26 -8.95
N SER A 664 -28.50 27.89 -9.26
CA SER A 664 -29.52 28.85 -9.62
C SER A 664 -29.62 29.81 -8.43
N GLN A 665 -28.95 30.95 -8.50
CA GLN A 665 -29.45 32.14 -7.86
C GLN A 665 -30.76 32.45 -8.58
N ALA A 666 -31.84 31.81 -8.10
CA ALA A 666 -33.16 32.36 -8.25
C ALA A 666 -33.21 33.53 -7.25
N SER A 667 -33.42 34.71 -7.82
CA SER A 667 -33.74 35.99 -7.18
C SER A 667 -34.74 35.87 -6.04
#